data_AF-A0A955B871-F1
#
_entry.id   AF-A0A955B871-F1
#
_cell.length_a   1.000
_cell.length_b   1.000
_cell.length_c   1.000
_cell.angle_alpha   90.00
_cell.angle_beta   90.00
_cell.angle_gamma   90.00
#
_symmetry.space_group_name_H-M   'P 1'
#
loop_
_entity.id
_entity.type
_entity.pdbx_description
1 polymer ?
#
loop_
_entity_poly.entity_id
_entity_poly.type
_entity_poly.pdbx_seq_one_letter_code
_entity_poly.pdbx_strand_id
1 'polypeptide(L)'
;MALLYRLFGPLAPLSGCAVVIAMTLSAFSPSASAQEDRSVTAAVERIAGQSYRWETRVSDADANTSPDQGSRVVASGRRGPGGYVHVNGTLSNANAEFVVKDGKASVLSDGNWMTIEQAEERTGRGRGGRFRFGPRGPSLGETIGSFQTPAAKAIPLLESASNVQANENTITARLTSEAATELYNATNSGLGGRGRRGFAGRGRGRGNSSQPTVKADGNVVFTISDGVLTNVKISLDATETQGEAVTHTKRAIVTQFSKIRDSEFDLPLDARDIVDALVAGRKPNVFVPEQGFRKLFNGRDLGGWKGRDGFWTVEDGAIVGSSKDSTARTTSLIAQDGDENLEVSGFELRLSYRIAPDASEASKSAIQFRGRDQGDFVVTGYEATIANSGQEAGMLRDLAHSRNEMAAQGEVVYWNADGDKEVISRLGEADAIQAAIKKGDWNEYVIIANRNRVQHFVNGVPTVDVTDADASRQLTSGVLALALPAGEPMSVAFKDIRIRSISPIAETASAVLEVADGFQIEQIYQVPRGEEGSWVATCFDNKGRMIVSDQRGELYRVALPAIGQRTPIKPAPIGLGMGGAHGLLYAFDSLYSMGNGPDGTGLYRIRDTNGDDQYDEARLLREMRVGSDHSAHVAVLSPNGESLYVISGNQTELTRVNSSRVPKNMSEDHLLPRLETGFMGGTLAPGGWIARTDPNGEQWEFFAGGFRNEFDAAFNRDGELFTYDADMEWD
;
A
#
# COMPACT_ATOMS: atom_id res chain seq x y z
N MET A 1 19.75 -40.88 33.12
CA MET A 1 19.09 -42.13 33.58
C MET A 1 20.12 -43.25 33.51
N ALA A 2 20.41 -43.85 34.67
CA ALA A 2 20.94 -45.20 34.87
C ALA A 2 22.04 -45.72 33.91
N LEU A 3 23.28 -45.34 34.20
CA LEU A 3 24.35 -46.34 34.36
C LEU A 3 25.30 -45.85 35.48
N LEU A 4 24.93 -46.19 36.71
CA LEU A 4 25.78 -46.57 37.86
C LEU A 4 27.03 -45.68 38.11
N TYR A 5 27.08 -44.79 39.11
CA TYR A 5 26.75 -45.01 40.53
C TYR A 5 27.40 -46.28 41.10
N ARG A 6 28.73 -46.27 41.21
CA ARG A 6 29.53 -46.87 42.30
C ARG A 6 30.99 -46.77 41.90
N LEU A 7 31.72 -45.84 42.51
CA LEU A 7 33.06 -46.05 43.08
C LEU A 7 33.47 -44.72 43.72
N PHE A 8 33.18 -44.65 45.03
CA PHE A 8 33.70 -43.73 46.05
C PHE A 8 32.98 -42.39 46.25
N GLY A 9 32.42 -42.28 47.46
CA GLY A 9 31.77 -41.11 48.04
C GLY A 9 32.72 -40.17 48.77
N PRO A 10 32.17 -39.25 49.60
CA PRO A 10 32.83 -38.02 50.03
C PRO A 10 33.60 -38.20 51.34
N LEU A 11 34.64 -37.39 51.57
CA LEU A 11 35.15 -37.01 52.90
C LEU A 11 36.21 -35.89 52.77
N ALA A 12 36.00 -34.80 53.50
CA ALA A 12 37.01 -33.84 53.97
C ALA A 12 37.00 -33.89 55.52
N PRO A 13 37.88 -33.21 56.30
CA PRO A 13 39.12 -32.48 56.00
C PRO A 13 40.31 -32.86 56.95
N LEU A 14 41.52 -32.32 56.73
CA LEU A 14 42.42 -31.67 57.72
C LEU A 14 43.92 -31.72 57.34
N SER A 15 44.53 -30.52 57.38
CA SER A 15 45.86 -30.18 57.92
C SER A 15 47.16 -30.69 57.28
N GLY A 16 47.93 -29.75 56.74
CA GLY A 16 49.29 -29.49 57.21
C GLY A 16 50.47 -30.07 56.41
N CYS A 17 51.35 -29.15 55.99
CA CYS A 17 52.76 -29.30 55.64
C CYS A 17 53.15 -29.68 54.19
N ALA A 18 53.78 -28.67 53.59
CA ALA A 18 54.53 -28.59 52.36
C ALA A 18 55.53 -29.74 52.12
N VAL A 19 55.56 -30.21 50.87
CA VAL A 19 56.78 -30.73 50.23
C VAL A 19 56.93 -30.00 48.90
N VAL A 20 58.02 -29.24 48.81
CA VAL A 20 58.50 -28.56 47.61
C VAL A 20 59.21 -29.60 46.75
N ILE A 21 58.73 -29.81 45.52
CA ILE A 21 59.53 -30.40 44.44
C ILE A 21 59.53 -29.39 43.30
N ALA A 22 60.67 -28.75 43.12
CA ALA A 22 60.98 -27.88 42.01
C ALA A 22 61.09 -28.72 40.72
N MET A 23 60.22 -28.44 39.76
CA MET A 23 60.50 -28.70 38.34
C MET A 23 60.58 -27.35 37.64
N THR A 24 61.78 -27.06 37.14
CA THR A 24 62.10 -25.95 36.25
C THR A 24 61.29 -26.07 34.96
N LEU A 25 60.19 -25.31 34.88
CA LEU A 25 59.54 -24.96 33.63
C LEU A 25 60.12 -23.63 33.16
N SER A 26 60.94 -23.72 32.12
CA SER A 26 61.39 -22.60 31.31
C SER A 26 60.21 -21.68 30.97
N ALA A 27 60.28 -20.43 31.44
CA ALA A 27 59.37 -19.37 31.07
C ALA A 27 59.45 -19.18 29.53
N PHE A 28 58.40 -19.59 28.83
CA PHE A 28 58.12 -19.06 27.51
C PHE A 28 57.66 -17.62 27.70
N SER A 29 58.53 -16.67 27.39
CA SER A 29 58.07 -15.32 27.05
C SER A 29 57.15 -15.45 25.83
N PRO A 30 55.89 -14.97 25.89
CA PRO A 30 55.06 -14.95 24.71
C PRO A 30 55.72 -14.06 23.65
N SER A 31 55.78 -14.53 22.42
CA SER A 31 56.18 -13.73 21.26
C SER A 31 55.27 -12.52 21.12
N ALA A 32 55.80 -11.42 20.55
CA ALA A 32 55.06 -10.19 20.27
C ALA A 32 53.75 -10.41 19.48
N SER A 33 53.58 -11.56 18.82
CA SER A 33 52.36 -11.96 18.11
C SER A 33 51.19 -12.40 19.00
N ALA A 34 51.38 -12.63 20.30
CA ALA A 34 50.29 -13.01 21.22
C ALA A 34 49.63 -11.80 21.92
N GLN A 35 50.15 -10.59 21.69
CA GLN A 35 49.64 -9.35 22.29
C GLN A 35 48.70 -8.55 21.36
N GLU A 36 48.58 -8.97 20.09
CA GLU A 36 47.77 -8.31 19.05
C GLU A 36 46.46 -9.03 18.72
N ASP A 37 46.22 -10.20 19.33
CA ASP A 37 45.18 -11.18 18.93
C ASP A 37 43.75 -10.88 19.44
N ARG A 38 43.44 -9.63 19.85
CA ARG A 38 42.08 -9.26 20.33
C ARG A 38 41.59 -7.85 19.97
N SER A 39 42.15 -7.17 18.98
CA SER A 39 41.82 -5.76 18.72
C SER A 39 40.42 -5.55 18.10
N VAL A 40 40.03 -6.26 17.03
CA VAL A 40 38.67 -6.13 16.44
C VAL A 40 37.60 -6.65 17.40
N THR A 41 37.76 -7.86 17.95
CA THR A 41 36.77 -8.47 18.85
C THR A 41 36.57 -7.61 20.09
N ALA A 42 37.65 -7.15 20.75
CA ALA A 42 37.52 -6.24 21.89
C ALA A 42 36.92 -4.89 21.50
N ALA A 43 37.23 -4.37 20.31
CA ALA A 43 36.63 -3.13 19.81
C ALA A 43 35.12 -3.27 19.53
N VAL A 44 34.69 -4.42 19.00
CA VAL A 44 33.29 -4.79 18.77
C VAL A 44 32.55 -4.97 20.10
N GLU A 45 33.12 -5.69 21.06
CA GLU A 45 32.55 -5.85 22.40
C GLU A 45 32.40 -4.49 23.10
N ARG A 46 33.43 -3.63 22.98
CA ARG A 46 33.45 -2.31 23.60
C ARG A 46 32.41 -1.37 22.99
N ILE A 47 32.24 -1.36 21.67
CA ILE A 47 31.19 -0.55 21.02
C ILE A 47 29.79 -1.16 21.23
N ALA A 48 29.66 -2.48 21.31
CA ALA A 48 28.41 -3.16 21.61
C ALA A 48 27.87 -2.83 23.02
N GLY A 49 28.73 -2.43 23.97
CA GLY A 49 28.32 -1.91 25.27
C GLY A 49 27.88 -0.44 25.27
N GLN A 50 28.02 0.28 24.15
CA GLN A 50 27.83 1.73 24.08
C GLN A 50 26.65 2.12 23.17
N SER A 51 26.11 3.32 23.39
CA SER A 51 25.25 3.99 22.41
C SER A 51 26.10 4.54 21.28
N TYR A 52 25.63 4.46 20.03
CA TYR A 52 26.32 5.01 18.87
C TYR A 52 25.39 5.19 17.69
N ARG A 53 25.81 5.96 16.69
CA ARG A 53 25.18 6.05 15.38
C ARG A 53 26.05 5.36 14.34
N TRP A 54 25.44 4.87 13.27
CA TRP A 54 26.19 4.42 12.11
C TRP A 54 25.54 4.88 10.81
N GLU A 55 26.37 4.97 9.78
CA GLU A 55 25.94 5.16 8.40
C GLU A 55 26.75 4.25 7.48
N THR A 56 26.06 3.53 6.61
CA THR A 56 26.65 2.64 5.60
C THR A 56 26.42 3.26 4.22
N ARG A 57 27.52 3.53 3.51
CA ARG A 57 27.53 4.02 2.14
C ARG A 57 28.04 2.95 1.19
N VAL A 58 27.51 2.93 -0.03
CA VAL A 58 27.98 2.07 -1.12
C VAL A 58 28.34 2.95 -2.31
N SER A 59 29.47 2.66 -2.96
CA SER A 59 29.85 3.25 -4.23
C SER A 59 30.33 2.18 -5.20
N ASP A 60 29.99 2.37 -6.47
CA ASP A 60 30.37 1.51 -7.58
C ASP A 60 31.20 2.29 -8.58
N ALA A 61 32.23 1.66 -9.13
CA ALA A 61 33.06 2.22 -10.18
C ALA A 61 33.41 1.13 -11.21
N ASP A 62 33.50 1.53 -12.47
CA ASP A 62 34.07 0.69 -13.52
C ASP A 62 35.58 0.51 -13.27
N ALA A 63 36.17 -0.53 -13.86
CA ALA A 63 37.56 -0.95 -13.61
C ALA A 63 38.62 0.18 -13.68
N ASN A 64 38.33 1.27 -14.42
CA ASN A 64 39.20 2.41 -14.72
C ASN A 64 38.93 3.68 -13.89
N THR A 65 37.98 3.67 -12.94
CA THR A 65 37.59 4.86 -12.14
C THR A 65 37.73 4.62 -10.63
N SER A 66 38.04 5.67 -9.86
CA SER A 66 38.16 5.57 -8.40
C SER A 66 36.78 5.57 -7.72
N PRO A 67 36.51 4.67 -6.76
CA PRO A 67 35.18 4.49 -6.14
C PRO A 67 34.72 5.63 -5.21
N ASP A 68 35.46 6.74 -5.10
CA ASP A 68 35.11 7.84 -4.18
C ASP A 68 34.16 8.89 -4.79
N GLN A 69 33.75 8.76 -6.06
CA GLN A 69 32.69 9.57 -6.67
C GLN A 69 31.37 8.79 -6.76
N GLY A 70 30.26 9.34 -6.24
CA GLY A 70 28.92 8.76 -6.39
C GLY A 70 28.40 7.87 -5.25
N SER A 71 28.95 7.97 -4.03
CA SER A 71 28.49 7.14 -2.90
C SER A 71 27.05 7.42 -2.48
N ARG A 72 26.22 6.37 -2.36
CA ARG A 72 24.84 6.45 -1.83
C ARG A 72 24.74 5.90 -0.41
N VAL A 73 23.95 6.53 0.45
CA VAL A 73 23.61 6.00 1.78
C VAL A 73 22.61 4.86 1.59
N VAL A 74 22.96 3.66 2.05
CA VAL A 74 22.09 2.47 1.91
C VAL A 74 21.41 2.08 3.22
N ALA A 75 22.01 2.47 4.33
CA ALA A 75 21.49 2.25 5.67
C ALA A 75 22.11 3.21 6.66
N SER A 76 21.33 3.59 7.66
CA SER A 76 21.77 4.32 8.83
C SER A 76 21.05 3.78 10.05
N GLY A 77 21.56 4.12 11.23
CA GLY A 77 20.81 3.84 12.44
C GLY A 77 21.54 4.26 13.69
N ARG A 78 20.93 3.94 14.81
CA ARG A 78 21.42 4.25 16.14
C ARG A 78 21.18 3.08 17.07
N ARG A 79 22.19 2.73 17.85
CA ARG A 79 22.08 1.85 19.00
C ARG A 79 21.99 2.72 20.25
N GLY A 80 21.00 2.44 21.09
CA GLY A 80 20.77 3.17 22.32
C GLY A 80 20.94 2.33 23.58
N PRO A 81 20.67 2.92 24.74
CA PRO A 81 20.65 2.21 26.02
C PRO A 81 19.63 1.07 26.01
N GLY A 82 19.81 0.08 26.89
CA GLY A 82 18.83 -1.00 27.07
C GLY A 82 18.64 -1.93 25.86
N GLY A 83 19.59 -1.93 24.91
CA GLY A 83 19.61 -2.85 23.77
C GLY A 83 18.79 -2.39 22.56
N TYR A 84 18.23 -1.17 22.59
CA TYR A 84 17.47 -0.63 21.48
C TYR A 84 18.33 -0.36 20.25
N VAL A 85 17.80 -0.70 19.08
CA VAL A 85 18.41 -0.40 17.79
C VAL A 85 17.34 0.18 16.88
N HIS A 86 17.53 1.43 16.44
CA HIS A 86 16.70 2.07 15.43
C HIS A 86 17.44 2.08 14.10
N VAL A 87 16.79 1.63 13.04
CA VAL A 87 17.38 1.46 11.71
C VAL A 87 16.52 2.20 10.70
N ASN A 88 17.17 2.92 9.79
CA ASN A 88 16.55 3.49 8.59
C ASN A 88 17.42 3.13 7.39
N GLY A 89 16.87 2.41 6.41
CA GLY A 89 17.61 2.05 5.20
C GLY A 89 16.76 1.35 4.17
N THR A 90 17.36 0.94 3.06
CA THR A 90 16.64 0.31 1.95
C THR A 90 16.66 -1.22 2.08
N LEU A 91 15.49 -1.86 2.02
CA LEU A 91 15.27 -3.30 1.87
C LEU A 91 14.69 -3.59 0.48
N SER A 92 15.44 -4.23 -0.41
CA SER A 92 14.98 -4.69 -1.73
C SER A 92 14.16 -3.64 -2.50
N ASN A 93 14.70 -2.42 -2.61
CA ASN A 93 14.11 -1.25 -3.28
C ASN A 93 13.01 -0.50 -2.51
N ALA A 94 12.71 -0.87 -1.26
CA ALA A 94 11.81 -0.11 -0.39
C ALA A 94 12.57 0.48 0.81
N ASN A 95 12.32 1.74 1.16
CA ASN A 95 12.79 2.28 2.44
C ASN A 95 12.06 1.59 3.58
N ALA A 96 12.81 1.18 4.58
CA ALA A 96 12.32 0.53 5.77
C ALA A 96 12.92 1.22 7.00
N GLU A 97 12.04 1.57 7.93
CA GLU A 97 12.40 2.12 9.22
C GLU A 97 11.83 1.21 10.30
N PHE A 98 12.68 0.75 11.22
CA PHE A 98 12.28 -0.21 12.24
C PHE A 98 13.09 -0.06 13.53
N VAL A 99 12.49 -0.45 14.65
CA VAL A 99 13.14 -0.50 15.98
C VAL A 99 13.18 -1.95 16.44
N VAL A 100 14.34 -2.41 16.91
CA VAL A 100 14.55 -3.78 17.43
C VAL A 100 15.08 -3.73 18.86
N LYS A 101 14.64 -4.67 19.69
CA LYS A 101 15.20 -5.01 21.00
C LYS A 101 14.88 -6.48 21.31
N ASP A 102 15.88 -7.24 21.76
CA ASP A 102 15.74 -8.65 22.16
C ASP A 102 15.01 -9.54 21.14
N GLY A 103 15.29 -9.32 19.84
CA GLY A 103 14.68 -10.06 18.73
C GLY A 103 13.21 -9.72 18.45
N LYS A 104 12.65 -8.72 19.15
CA LYS A 104 11.33 -8.14 18.87
C LYS A 104 11.49 -6.84 18.11
N ALA A 105 10.54 -6.52 17.25
CA ALA A 105 10.61 -5.31 16.45
C ALA A 105 9.25 -4.64 16.22
N SER A 106 9.32 -3.34 16.01
CA SER A 106 8.27 -2.53 15.39
C SER A 106 8.80 -1.96 14.08
N VAL A 107 7.89 -1.76 13.13
CA VAL A 107 8.22 -1.24 11.79
C VAL A 107 7.30 -0.08 11.47
N LEU A 108 7.86 0.95 10.83
CA LEU A 108 7.11 2.06 10.28
C LEU A 108 6.55 1.65 8.91
N SER A 109 5.24 1.60 8.78
CA SER A 109 4.55 1.33 7.52
C SER A 109 3.36 2.29 7.36
N ASP A 110 3.22 2.86 6.17
CA ASP A 110 2.18 3.85 5.84
C ASP A 110 2.11 5.00 6.88
N GLY A 111 3.28 5.47 7.34
CA GLY A 111 3.39 6.54 8.34
C GLY A 111 3.03 6.13 9.78
N ASN A 112 2.75 4.85 10.04
CA ASN A 112 2.38 4.36 11.37
C ASN A 112 3.34 3.27 11.88
N TRP A 113 3.74 3.37 13.14
CA TRP A 113 4.48 2.29 13.81
C TRP A 113 3.54 1.15 14.16
N MET A 114 3.91 -0.08 13.79
CA MET A 114 3.10 -1.28 14.02
C MET A 114 3.97 -2.52 14.23
N THR A 115 3.36 -3.64 14.61
CA THR A 115 4.06 -4.92 14.66
C THR A 115 4.39 -5.41 13.24
N ILE A 116 5.37 -6.30 13.12
CA ILE A 116 5.68 -6.96 11.85
C ILE A 116 4.45 -7.68 11.29
N GLU A 117 3.72 -8.40 12.14
CA GLU A 117 2.51 -9.15 11.75
C GLU A 117 1.46 -8.22 11.14
N GLN A 118 1.19 -7.06 11.77
CA GLN A 118 0.27 -6.06 11.25
C GLN A 118 0.72 -5.49 9.90
N ALA A 119 2.03 -5.28 9.71
CA ALA A 119 2.57 -4.81 8.44
C ALA A 119 2.46 -5.89 7.33
N GLU A 120 2.71 -7.15 7.66
CA GLU A 120 2.56 -8.28 6.72
C GLU A 120 1.10 -8.52 6.32
N GLU A 121 0.15 -8.35 7.25
CA GLU A 121 -1.29 -8.44 6.96
C GLU A 121 -1.74 -7.36 5.96
N ARG A 122 -1.30 -6.11 6.13
CA ARG A 122 -1.65 -4.97 5.24
C ARG A 122 -1.11 -5.10 3.83
N THR A 123 0.03 -5.75 3.67
CA THR A 123 0.66 -5.94 2.35
C THR A 123 0.13 -7.16 1.59
N GLY A 124 -0.79 -7.92 2.21
CA GLY A 124 -1.44 -9.09 1.65
C GLY A 124 -0.54 -10.33 1.63
N ARG A 125 -1.07 -11.48 2.06
CA ARG A 125 -0.41 -12.81 1.90
C ARG A 125 -0.32 -13.28 0.42
N GLY A 126 -0.62 -12.41 -0.54
CA GLY A 126 -0.58 -12.67 -1.98
C GLY A 126 0.84 -12.64 -2.56
N ARG A 127 1.06 -13.32 -3.70
CA ARG A 127 2.32 -13.24 -4.45
C ARG A 127 2.46 -11.81 -4.97
N GLY A 128 3.20 -10.94 -4.27
CA GLY A 128 3.47 -9.56 -4.71
C GLY A 128 3.38 -8.45 -3.65
N GLY A 129 3.19 -8.77 -2.36
CA GLY A 129 3.19 -7.74 -1.31
C GLY A 129 4.47 -6.89 -1.31
N ARG A 130 4.36 -5.60 -0.95
CA ARG A 130 5.43 -4.58 -0.97
C ARG A 130 6.73 -4.98 -0.25
N PHE A 131 6.65 -5.95 0.68
CA PHE A 131 7.78 -6.53 1.41
C PHE A 131 7.98 -8.04 1.20
N ARG A 132 7.42 -8.62 0.12
CA ARG A 132 7.63 -10.03 -0.23
C ARG A 132 8.82 -10.12 -1.20
N PHE A 133 9.89 -10.75 -0.76
CA PHE A 133 11.18 -10.84 -1.45
C PHE A 133 11.14 -11.87 -2.62
N GLY A 134 10.13 -11.79 -3.48
CA GLY A 134 9.81 -12.76 -4.53
C GLY A 134 9.00 -13.97 -4.06
N PRO A 135 8.67 -14.93 -4.96
CA PRO A 135 7.79 -16.07 -4.65
C PRO A 135 8.32 -17.01 -3.56
N ARG A 136 9.61 -16.90 -3.19
CA ARG A 136 10.33 -17.76 -2.22
C ARG A 136 11.39 -17.01 -1.37
N GLY A 137 11.41 -15.68 -1.35
CA GLY A 137 12.35 -14.94 -0.50
C GLY A 137 11.88 -14.83 0.95
N PRO A 138 12.77 -14.38 1.86
CA PRO A 138 12.44 -14.29 3.27
C PRO A 138 11.27 -13.33 3.51
N SER A 139 10.52 -13.46 4.60
CA SER A 139 9.50 -12.47 4.95
C SER A 139 10.13 -11.19 5.52
N LEU A 140 9.33 -10.12 5.66
CA LEU A 140 9.76 -8.92 6.40
C LEU A 140 10.17 -9.30 7.83
N GLY A 141 9.38 -10.17 8.47
CA GLY A 141 9.68 -10.75 9.77
C GLY A 141 10.99 -11.52 9.84
N GLU A 142 11.27 -12.37 8.85
CA GLU A 142 12.54 -13.11 8.81
C GLU A 142 13.74 -12.17 8.62
N THR A 143 13.58 -11.12 7.83
CA THR A 143 14.64 -10.14 7.55
C THR A 143 14.94 -9.26 8.77
N ILE A 144 13.91 -8.67 9.38
CA ILE A 144 14.08 -7.85 10.59
C ILE A 144 14.49 -8.70 11.79
N GLY A 145 13.90 -9.89 11.94
CA GLY A 145 14.22 -10.81 13.05
C GLY A 145 15.65 -11.35 13.03
N SER A 146 16.29 -11.39 11.85
CA SER A 146 17.70 -11.77 11.70
C SER A 146 18.66 -10.59 11.61
N PHE A 147 18.16 -9.35 11.79
CA PHE A 147 18.99 -8.15 11.72
C PHE A 147 20.08 -8.14 12.79
N GLN A 148 21.29 -7.81 12.37
CA GLN A 148 22.43 -7.55 13.23
C GLN A 148 22.98 -6.16 12.93
N THR A 149 23.39 -5.42 13.97
CA THR A 149 24.06 -4.14 13.78
C THR A 149 25.36 -4.34 12.98
N PRO A 150 25.82 -3.34 12.21
CA PRO A 150 27.07 -3.47 11.49
C PRO A 150 28.29 -3.77 12.38
N ALA A 151 28.28 -3.27 13.62
CA ALA A 151 29.31 -3.61 14.60
C ALA A 151 29.30 -5.11 14.94
N ALA A 152 28.11 -5.71 15.16
CA ALA A 152 27.99 -7.13 15.44
C ALA A 152 28.40 -8.01 14.24
N LYS A 153 28.22 -7.52 13.01
CA LYS A 153 28.65 -8.19 11.78
C LYS A 153 30.17 -8.20 11.57
N ALA A 154 30.92 -7.35 12.27
CA ALA A 154 32.37 -7.26 12.10
C ALA A 154 33.12 -8.55 12.50
N ILE A 155 32.64 -9.28 13.51
CA ILE A 155 33.26 -10.55 13.94
C ILE A 155 33.08 -11.64 12.86
N PRO A 156 31.86 -11.95 12.37
CA PRO A 156 31.68 -12.89 11.26
C PRO A 156 32.46 -12.51 9.99
N LEU A 157 32.62 -11.22 9.71
CA LEU A 157 33.44 -10.73 8.59
C LEU A 157 34.92 -11.04 8.77
N LEU A 158 35.43 -10.92 10.00
CA LEU A 158 36.82 -11.28 10.31
C LEU A 158 37.04 -12.80 10.25
N GLU A 159 36.08 -13.59 10.75
CA GLU A 159 36.12 -15.07 10.71
C GLU A 159 36.09 -15.63 9.28
N SER A 160 35.45 -14.91 8.35
CA SER A 160 35.41 -15.23 6.92
C SER A 160 36.58 -14.62 6.13
N ALA A 161 37.62 -14.13 6.81
CA ALA A 161 38.79 -13.54 6.21
C ALA A 161 40.10 -14.28 6.57
N SER A 162 41.13 -14.07 5.77
CA SER A 162 42.47 -14.63 5.91
C SER A 162 43.52 -13.53 5.71
N ASN A 163 44.80 -13.82 5.94
CA ASN A 163 45.90 -12.86 5.77
C ASN A 163 45.68 -11.55 6.54
N VAL A 164 45.35 -11.66 7.83
CA VAL A 164 45.11 -10.52 8.71
C VAL A 164 46.42 -9.75 8.92
N GLN A 165 46.40 -8.44 8.68
CA GLN A 165 47.51 -7.52 8.88
C GLN A 165 47.03 -6.37 9.76
N ALA A 166 47.71 -6.15 10.88
CA ALA A 166 47.46 -5.01 11.77
C ALA A 166 48.49 -3.90 11.48
N ASN A 167 48.03 -2.65 11.46
CA ASN A 167 48.88 -1.45 11.35
C ASN A 167 48.26 -0.33 12.19
N GLU A 168 48.97 0.14 13.23
CA GLU A 168 48.55 1.15 14.21
C GLU A 168 47.07 1.05 14.61
N ASN A 169 46.19 1.72 13.87
CA ASN A 169 44.75 1.85 14.13
C ASN A 169 43.87 1.09 13.12
N THR A 170 44.45 0.25 12.27
CA THR A 170 43.76 -0.44 11.18
C THR A 170 44.09 -1.91 11.13
N ILE A 171 43.10 -2.74 10.77
CA ILE A 171 43.25 -4.18 10.59
C ILE A 171 42.67 -4.53 9.23
N THR A 172 43.53 -5.02 8.35
CA THR A 172 43.17 -5.42 7.00
C THR A 172 43.14 -6.94 6.91
N ALA A 173 42.08 -7.50 6.32
CA ALA A 173 41.98 -8.93 6.09
C ALA A 173 41.41 -9.20 4.69
N ARG A 174 41.84 -10.29 4.06
CA ARG A 174 41.36 -10.74 2.74
C ARG A 174 40.15 -11.64 2.90
N LEU A 175 39.01 -11.25 2.35
CA LEU A 175 37.78 -12.04 2.40
C LEU A 175 37.93 -13.33 1.58
N THR A 176 37.24 -14.40 1.97
CA THR A 176 37.04 -15.54 1.07
C THR A 176 36.22 -15.11 -0.15
N SER A 177 36.43 -15.73 -1.30
CA SER A 177 35.66 -15.42 -2.51
C SER A 177 34.16 -15.67 -2.32
N GLU A 178 33.77 -16.62 -1.46
CA GLU A 178 32.37 -16.87 -1.08
C GLU A 178 31.80 -15.66 -0.32
N ALA A 179 32.47 -15.19 0.74
CA ALA A 179 32.03 -14.04 1.52
C ALA A 179 32.00 -12.75 0.68
N ALA A 180 33.01 -12.52 -0.16
CA ALA A 180 33.05 -11.38 -1.08
C ALA A 180 31.88 -11.41 -2.08
N THR A 181 31.56 -12.58 -2.64
CA THR A 181 30.44 -12.76 -3.58
C THR A 181 29.09 -12.57 -2.88
N GLU A 182 28.92 -13.09 -1.66
CA GLU A 182 27.70 -12.87 -0.87
C GLU A 182 27.48 -11.38 -0.56
N LEU A 183 28.54 -10.66 -0.16
CA LEU A 183 28.48 -9.21 0.13
C LEU A 183 28.16 -8.37 -1.11
N TYR A 184 28.74 -8.72 -2.26
CA TYR A 184 28.45 -8.07 -3.53
C TYR A 184 26.97 -8.23 -3.89
N ASN A 185 26.44 -9.45 -3.80
CA ASN A 185 25.04 -9.73 -4.10
C ASN A 185 24.07 -9.08 -3.09
N ALA A 186 24.40 -9.10 -1.80
CA ALA A 186 23.56 -8.51 -0.76
C ALA A 186 23.41 -6.99 -0.93
N THR A 187 24.46 -6.29 -1.36
CA THR A 187 24.43 -4.83 -1.54
C THR A 187 23.70 -4.36 -2.80
N ASN A 188 23.43 -5.25 -3.75
CA ASN A 188 22.42 -5.02 -4.81
C ASN A 188 20.98 -5.11 -4.27
N SER A 189 20.77 -5.72 -3.10
CA SER A 189 19.44 -5.95 -2.49
C SER A 189 19.15 -5.16 -1.20
N GLY A 190 20.11 -4.40 -0.67
CA GLY A 190 19.92 -3.57 0.53
C GLY A 190 20.29 -4.23 1.87
N LEU A 191 19.61 -3.85 2.95
CA LEU A 191 19.86 -4.24 4.35
C LEU A 191 19.72 -5.76 4.60
N GLY A 192 20.74 -6.54 4.23
CA GLY A 192 20.97 -7.88 4.80
C GLY A 192 20.09 -9.02 4.27
N GLY A 193 19.58 -8.94 3.04
CA GLY A 193 19.04 -10.12 2.38
C GLY A 193 20.12 -11.20 2.29
N ARG A 194 19.89 -12.38 2.88
CA ARG A 194 20.64 -13.59 2.49
C ARG A 194 20.55 -13.64 0.97
N GLY A 195 21.69 -13.52 0.29
CA GLY A 195 21.75 -13.73 -1.15
C GLY A 195 21.04 -15.03 -1.51
N ARG A 196 20.44 -15.09 -2.71
CA ARG A 196 19.90 -16.33 -3.28
C ARG A 196 20.88 -17.47 -2.98
N ARG A 197 20.57 -18.33 -2.01
CA ARG A 197 21.29 -19.59 -1.83
C ARG A 197 21.22 -20.29 -3.18
N GLY A 198 22.39 -20.54 -3.77
CA GLY A 198 22.52 -21.34 -4.98
C GLY A 198 21.70 -22.61 -4.81
N PHE A 199 20.62 -22.70 -5.59
CA PHE A 199 19.73 -23.85 -5.53
C PHE A 199 20.41 -24.99 -6.28
N ALA A 200 21.22 -25.78 -5.58
CA ALA A 200 21.62 -27.12 -6.02
C ALA A 200 20.41 -28.07 -5.87
N GLY A 201 19.34 -27.81 -6.63
CA GLY A 201 18.18 -28.67 -6.74
C GLY A 201 18.31 -29.55 -7.99
N ARG A 202 18.56 -30.85 -7.79
CA ARG A 202 18.41 -31.87 -8.84
C ARG A 202 16.98 -31.83 -9.40
N GLY A 203 16.80 -31.21 -10.56
CA GLY A 203 15.57 -31.20 -11.36
C GLY A 203 15.92 -31.27 -12.83
N ARG A 204 15.43 -32.30 -13.52
CA ARG A 204 15.78 -32.63 -14.91
C ARG A 204 15.22 -31.61 -15.92
N GLY A 205 16.12 -30.76 -16.44
CA GLY A 205 16.30 -30.32 -17.84
C GLY A 205 15.15 -29.75 -18.68
N ARG A 206 15.23 -28.43 -18.97
CA ARG A 206 15.26 -27.78 -20.32
C ARG A 206 15.72 -26.31 -20.16
N GLY A 207 16.66 -25.85 -21.00
CA GLY A 207 17.45 -24.60 -20.86
C GLY A 207 16.80 -23.34 -21.46
N ASN A 208 17.47 -22.18 -21.59
CA ASN A 208 18.70 -21.65 -21.01
C ASN A 208 18.57 -20.10 -21.04
N SER A 209 18.11 -19.47 -19.97
CA SER A 209 18.55 -18.10 -19.64
C SER A 209 19.59 -18.28 -18.54
N SER A 210 20.86 -18.22 -18.91
CA SER A 210 21.94 -18.30 -17.94
C SER A 210 21.79 -17.13 -16.98
N GLN A 211 21.39 -17.43 -15.75
CA GLN A 211 21.50 -16.49 -14.64
C GLN A 211 22.94 -15.95 -14.63
N PRO A 212 23.14 -14.62 -14.48
CA PRO A 212 24.48 -14.06 -14.41
C PRO A 212 25.27 -14.77 -13.30
N THR A 213 26.47 -15.23 -13.63
CA THR A 213 27.40 -15.79 -12.64
C THR A 213 28.27 -14.66 -12.13
N VAL A 214 28.24 -14.44 -10.81
CA VAL A 214 29.07 -13.44 -10.14
C VAL A 214 30.19 -14.15 -9.40
N LYS A 215 31.42 -13.68 -9.59
CA LYS A 215 32.57 -14.03 -8.75
C LYS A 215 33.19 -12.74 -8.25
N ALA A 216 33.31 -12.60 -6.94
CA ALA A 216 33.99 -11.46 -6.34
C ALA A 216 35.15 -11.89 -5.45
N ASP A 217 36.18 -11.06 -5.42
CA ASP A 217 37.26 -11.09 -4.44
C ASP A 217 37.30 -9.73 -3.71
N GLY A 218 37.89 -9.68 -2.52
CA GLY A 218 37.93 -8.42 -1.80
C GLY A 218 38.69 -8.45 -0.49
N ASN A 219 38.77 -7.28 0.13
CA ASN A 219 39.35 -7.08 1.45
C ASN A 219 38.40 -6.29 2.35
N VAL A 220 38.57 -6.49 3.65
CA VAL A 220 37.92 -5.69 4.69
C VAL A 220 38.99 -4.98 5.51
N VAL A 221 38.73 -3.72 5.83
CA VAL A 221 39.56 -2.87 6.68
C VAL A 221 38.72 -2.40 7.86
N PHE A 222 39.11 -2.80 9.06
CA PHE A 222 38.56 -2.31 10.32
C PHE A 222 39.42 -1.16 10.83
N THR A 223 38.82 -0.03 11.18
CA THR A 223 39.52 1.09 11.82
C THR A 223 39.08 1.18 13.27
N ILE A 224 40.06 1.20 14.17
CA ILE A 224 39.86 1.25 15.62
C ILE A 224 40.50 2.54 16.15
N SER A 225 39.72 3.37 16.84
CA SER A 225 40.23 4.54 17.57
C SER A 225 39.81 4.42 19.02
N ASP A 226 40.71 4.73 19.96
CA ASP A 226 40.44 4.67 21.41
C ASP A 226 39.84 3.34 21.88
N GLY A 227 40.25 2.26 21.21
CA GLY A 227 39.80 0.89 21.45
C GLY A 227 38.38 0.59 20.97
N VAL A 228 37.70 1.47 20.23
CA VAL A 228 36.37 1.23 19.64
C VAL A 228 36.43 1.19 18.11
N LEU A 229 35.55 0.38 17.51
CA LEU A 229 35.42 0.31 16.05
C LEU A 229 34.78 1.60 15.52
N THR A 230 35.51 2.36 14.70
CA THR A 230 35.03 3.64 14.14
C THR A 230 34.68 3.55 12.66
N ASN A 231 35.27 2.60 11.93
CA ASN A 231 34.97 2.41 10.51
C ASN A 231 35.17 0.95 10.07
N VAL A 232 34.34 0.47 9.15
CA VAL A 232 34.52 -0.79 8.42
C VAL A 232 34.42 -0.49 6.94
N LYS A 233 35.50 -0.68 6.19
CA LYS A 233 35.54 -0.54 4.73
C LYS A 233 35.73 -1.89 4.09
N ILE A 234 34.80 -2.30 3.25
CA ILE A 234 34.91 -3.49 2.40
C ILE A 234 35.15 -3.02 0.97
N SER A 235 36.17 -3.54 0.30
CA SER A 235 36.41 -3.30 -1.12
C SER A 235 36.28 -4.63 -1.86
N LEU A 236 35.42 -4.65 -2.88
CA LEU A 236 35.12 -5.83 -3.69
C LEU A 236 35.49 -5.54 -5.14
N ASP A 237 36.05 -6.54 -5.81
CA ASP A 237 36.27 -6.58 -7.25
C ASP A 237 35.49 -7.77 -7.78
N ALA A 238 34.45 -7.50 -8.57
CA ALA A 238 33.49 -8.49 -9.02
C ALA A 238 33.48 -8.61 -10.54
N THR A 239 33.45 -9.85 -11.02
CA THR A 239 33.22 -10.20 -12.41
C THR A 239 31.85 -10.84 -12.53
N GLU A 240 30.98 -10.25 -13.34
CA GLU A 240 29.64 -10.76 -13.67
C GLU A 240 29.63 -11.25 -15.12
N THR A 241 29.21 -12.50 -15.34
CA THR A 241 29.15 -13.11 -16.68
C THR A 241 27.72 -13.51 -17.03
N GLN A 242 27.18 -13.00 -18.13
CA GLN A 242 25.85 -13.34 -18.64
C GLN A 242 25.92 -13.61 -20.15
N GLY A 243 25.83 -14.88 -20.56
CA GLY A 243 26.10 -15.25 -21.94
C GLY A 243 27.55 -14.93 -22.32
N GLU A 244 27.74 -14.11 -23.36
CA GLU A 244 29.06 -13.60 -23.78
C GLU A 244 29.45 -12.27 -23.13
N ALA A 245 28.52 -11.61 -22.42
CA ALA A 245 28.78 -10.34 -21.76
C ALA A 245 29.53 -10.55 -20.43
N VAL A 246 30.63 -9.81 -20.24
CA VAL A 246 31.41 -9.81 -19.00
C VAL A 246 31.55 -8.38 -18.49
N THR A 247 31.03 -8.12 -17.29
CA THR A 247 31.11 -6.83 -16.61
C THR A 247 32.06 -6.92 -15.42
N HIS A 248 32.91 -5.92 -15.24
CA HIS A 248 33.83 -5.81 -14.09
C HIS A 248 33.47 -4.59 -13.25
N THR A 249 33.15 -4.81 -11.99
CA THR A 249 32.68 -3.78 -11.07
C THR A 249 33.54 -3.74 -9.82
N LYS A 250 34.08 -2.57 -9.49
CA LYS A 250 34.70 -2.32 -8.18
C LYS A 250 33.68 -1.66 -7.27
N ARG A 251 33.46 -2.25 -6.10
CA ARG A 251 32.49 -1.77 -5.10
C ARG A 251 33.17 -1.48 -3.77
N ALA A 252 32.87 -0.32 -3.18
CA ALA A 252 33.24 -0.01 -1.81
C ALA A 252 31.99 0.07 -0.92
N ILE A 253 32.03 -0.61 0.23
CA ILE A 253 31.00 -0.55 1.27
C ILE A 253 31.65 0.02 2.52
N VAL A 254 31.24 1.22 2.92
CA VAL A 254 31.86 1.95 4.04
C VAL A 254 30.83 2.15 5.13
N THR A 255 31.05 1.55 6.30
CA THR A 255 30.26 1.82 7.50
C THR A 255 31.06 2.66 8.47
N GLN A 256 30.56 3.86 8.77
CA GLN A 256 31.15 4.77 9.75
C GLN A 256 30.32 4.72 11.04
N PHE A 257 31.00 4.63 12.18
CA PHE A 257 30.39 4.75 13.50
C PHE A 257 30.72 6.13 14.09
N SER A 258 29.70 6.81 14.62
CA SER A 258 29.80 8.17 15.14
C SER A 258 28.99 8.33 16.42
N LYS A 259 29.15 9.48 17.09
CA LYS A 259 28.54 9.79 18.41
C LYS A 259 28.66 8.60 19.38
N ILE A 260 29.87 8.06 19.54
CA ILE A 260 30.11 6.98 20.50
C ILE A 260 29.80 7.50 21.92
N ARG A 261 29.03 6.73 22.69
CA ARG A 261 28.41 7.15 23.96
C ARG A 261 27.34 8.22 23.78
N ASP A 262 26.55 8.11 22.71
CA ASP A 262 25.43 9.02 22.46
C ASP A 262 24.48 9.06 23.67
N SER A 263 24.37 10.23 24.30
CA SER A 263 23.38 10.50 25.35
C SER A 263 22.03 10.89 24.77
N GLU A 264 21.98 11.28 23.48
CA GLU A 264 20.77 11.66 22.77
C GLU A 264 20.22 10.44 22.01
N PHE A 265 19.39 9.66 22.71
CA PHE A 265 18.70 8.53 22.12
C PHE A 265 17.19 8.64 22.38
N ASP A 266 16.50 9.27 21.43
CA ASP A 266 15.04 9.31 21.41
C ASP A 266 14.50 8.26 20.44
N LEU A 267 13.39 7.62 20.76
CA LEU A 267 12.70 6.68 19.88
C LEU A 267 11.26 7.15 19.69
N PRO A 268 10.67 6.94 18.50
CA PRO A 268 9.23 7.14 18.35
C PRO A 268 8.50 6.32 19.43
N LEU A 269 7.67 7.00 20.22
CA LEU A 269 7.06 6.41 21.42
C LEU A 269 6.26 5.14 21.09
N ASP A 270 5.52 5.14 19.99
CA ASP A 270 4.79 3.96 19.53
C ASP A 270 5.72 2.79 19.18
N ALA A 271 6.85 3.07 18.53
CA ALA A 271 7.84 2.07 18.20
C ALA A 271 8.37 1.39 19.46
N ARG A 272 8.66 2.20 20.48
CA ARG A 272 9.14 1.76 21.79
C ARG A 272 8.08 0.94 22.52
N ASP A 273 6.85 1.43 22.61
CA ASP A 273 5.76 0.77 23.33
C ASP A 273 5.41 -0.59 22.72
N ILE A 274 5.40 -0.67 21.39
CA ILE A 274 5.22 -1.94 20.68
C ILE A 274 6.34 -2.91 21.07
N VAL A 275 7.59 -2.46 20.98
CA VAL A 275 8.74 -3.31 21.27
C VAL A 275 8.78 -3.74 22.74
N ASP A 276 8.60 -2.83 23.70
CA ASP A 276 8.56 -3.14 25.13
C ASP A 276 7.41 -4.08 25.49
N ALA A 277 6.22 -3.91 24.88
CA ALA A 277 5.12 -4.85 25.07
C ALA A 277 5.47 -6.26 24.54
N LEU A 278 6.03 -6.35 23.34
CA LEU A 278 6.42 -7.62 22.73
C LEU A 278 7.55 -8.32 23.49
N VAL A 279 8.54 -7.57 24.01
CA VAL A 279 9.61 -8.09 24.86
C VAL A 279 9.04 -8.63 26.17
N ALA A 280 8.06 -7.94 26.75
CA ALA A 280 7.34 -8.38 27.94
C ALA A 280 6.31 -9.51 27.69
N GLY A 281 6.17 -10.00 26.45
CA GLY A 281 5.19 -11.04 26.09
C GLY A 281 3.73 -10.57 26.15
N ARG A 282 3.47 -9.27 26.02
CA ARG A 282 2.13 -8.66 26.04
C ARG A 282 1.72 -8.18 24.65
N LYS A 283 0.41 -8.09 24.41
CA LYS A 283 -0.13 -7.45 23.20
C LYS A 283 0.10 -5.93 23.27
N PRO A 284 0.68 -5.29 22.23
CA PRO A 284 0.80 -3.84 22.17
C PRO A 284 -0.57 -3.16 22.24
N ASN A 285 -0.67 -2.10 23.04
CA ASN A 285 -1.85 -1.26 23.15
C ASN A 285 -1.65 0.06 22.39
N VAL A 286 -1.20 -0.04 21.14
CA VAL A 286 -1.00 1.11 20.25
C VAL A 286 -2.10 1.11 19.21
N PHE A 287 -2.81 2.23 19.09
CA PHE A 287 -3.77 2.41 18.00
C PHE A 287 -3.04 2.47 16.66
N VAL A 288 -3.38 1.54 15.77
CA VAL A 288 -2.87 1.50 14.39
C VAL A 288 -4.07 1.63 13.44
N PRO A 289 -4.19 2.75 12.71
CA PRO A 289 -5.36 3.03 11.88
C PRO A 289 -5.41 2.13 10.65
N GLU A 290 -6.56 1.97 10.00
CA GLU A 290 -6.73 1.22 8.75
C GLU A 290 -5.75 1.63 7.62
N GLN A 291 -5.57 0.78 6.62
CA GLN A 291 -4.62 1.02 5.52
C GLN A 291 -4.93 2.34 4.80
N GLY A 292 -3.87 3.11 4.51
CA GLY A 292 -3.96 4.42 3.87
C GLY A 292 -4.27 5.59 4.81
N PHE A 293 -4.61 5.34 6.08
CA PHE A 293 -4.76 6.38 7.08
C PHE A 293 -3.48 6.58 7.88
N ARG A 294 -3.15 7.84 8.17
CA ARG A 294 -2.16 8.21 9.18
C ARG A 294 -2.87 8.58 10.48
N LYS A 295 -2.28 8.19 11.60
CA LYS A 295 -2.73 8.59 12.93
C LYS A 295 -2.35 10.05 13.20
N LEU A 296 -3.27 10.83 13.78
CA LEU A 296 -3.02 12.22 14.19
C LEU A 296 -2.86 12.38 15.71
N PHE A 297 -3.37 11.45 16.50
CA PHE A 297 -3.24 11.51 17.96
C PHE A 297 -2.55 10.27 18.51
N ASN A 298 -1.54 10.48 19.35
CA ASN A 298 -0.69 9.41 19.86
C ASN A 298 -1.28 8.63 21.05
N GLY A 299 -2.39 9.11 21.65
CA GLY A 299 -3.06 8.44 22.77
C GLY A 299 -2.42 8.68 24.15
N ARG A 300 -1.42 9.56 24.27
CA ARG A 300 -0.64 9.73 25.51
C ARG A 300 -0.48 11.19 25.93
N ASP A 301 -0.18 12.06 24.96
CA ASP A 301 0.06 13.48 25.19
C ASP A 301 -0.40 14.30 23.97
N LEU A 302 -0.32 15.63 24.06
CA LEU A 302 -0.71 16.54 22.99
C LEU A 302 0.37 16.70 21.91
N GLY A 303 1.34 15.80 21.80
CA GLY A 303 2.31 15.79 20.71
C GLY A 303 1.60 15.73 19.35
N GLY A 304 1.94 16.68 18.46
CA GLY A 304 1.22 16.88 17.20
C GLY A 304 -0.03 17.78 17.31
N TRP A 305 -0.23 18.44 18.45
CA TRP A 305 -1.35 19.35 18.69
C TRP A 305 -0.89 20.59 19.46
N LYS A 306 -1.53 21.74 19.21
CA LYS A 306 -1.24 22.99 19.90
C LYS A 306 -2.54 23.70 20.28
N GLY A 307 -2.65 24.12 21.53
CA GLY A 307 -3.85 24.76 22.06
C GLY A 307 -3.54 25.62 23.26
N ARG A 308 -4.55 26.33 23.77
CA ARG A 308 -4.43 27.19 24.94
C ARG A 308 -4.21 26.36 26.21
N ASP A 309 -3.24 26.78 27.02
CA ASP A 309 -2.94 26.14 28.30
C ASP A 309 -4.16 26.07 29.22
N GLY A 310 -4.35 24.92 29.87
CA GLY A 310 -5.40 24.69 30.86
C GLY A 310 -6.77 24.26 30.30
N PHE A 311 -6.93 24.21 28.98
CA PHE A 311 -8.19 23.80 28.33
C PHE A 311 -8.15 22.37 27.78
N TRP A 312 -6.96 21.83 27.51
CA TRP A 312 -6.78 20.54 26.86
C TRP A 312 -5.86 19.65 27.68
N THR A 313 -6.29 18.42 27.92
CA THR A 313 -5.52 17.37 28.62
C THR A 313 -5.62 16.06 27.85
N VAL A 314 -4.86 15.04 28.27
CA VAL A 314 -5.05 13.66 27.80
C VAL A 314 -5.44 12.79 28.99
N GLU A 315 -6.57 12.11 28.87
CA GLU A 315 -7.12 11.21 29.90
C GLU A 315 -7.58 9.92 29.24
N ASP A 316 -7.18 8.77 29.79
CA ASP A 316 -7.57 7.43 29.32
C ASP A 316 -7.40 7.20 27.80
N GLY A 317 -6.34 7.77 27.22
CA GLY A 317 -6.04 7.64 25.80
C GLY A 317 -6.93 8.49 24.89
N ALA A 318 -7.56 9.54 25.42
CA ALA A 318 -8.34 10.53 24.69
C ALA A 318 -7.85 11.96 24.98
N ILE A 319 -7.89 12.82 23.97
CA ILE A 319 -7.76 14.27 24.16
C ILE A 319 -9.06 14.75 24.82
N VAL A 320 -8.96 15.43 25.96
CA VAL A 320 -10.10 16.01 26.67
C VAL A 320 -10.02 17.53 26.62
N GLY A 321 -11.01 18.16 26.00
CA GLY A 321 -11.23 19.60 26.05
C GLY A 321 -12.26 19.95 27.12
N SER A 322 -11.95 20.88 28.02
CA SER A 322 -12.86 21.28 29.10
C SER A 322 -12.86 22.78 29.37
N SER A 323 -14.07 23.35 29.51
CA SER A 323 -14.31 24.71 30.01
C SER A 323 -14.81 24.63 31.46
N LYS A 324 -14.13 25.33 32.38
CA LYS A 324 -14.41 25.24 33.83
C LYS A 324 -15.50 26.20 34.31
N ASP A 325 -15.70 27.31 33.62
CA ASP A 325 -16.72 28.32 33.95
C ASP A 325 -17.27 28.97 32.67
N SER A 326 -18.38 29.69 32.81
CA SER A 326 -19.11 30.30 31.69
C SER A 326 -18.45 31.54 31.08
N THR A 327 -17.32 31.99 31.63
CA THR A 327 -16.53 33.11 31.10
C THR A 327 -15.40 32.65 30.16
N ALA A 328 -15.22 31.34 30.02
CA ALA A 328 -14.28 30.73 29.09
C ALA A 328 -14.54 31.24 27.66
N ARG A 329 -13.47 31.73 27.00
CA ARG A 329 -13.50 32.10 25.58
C ARG A 329 -13.39 30.85 24.72
N THR A 330 -13.97 30.90 23.52
CA THR A 330 -13.74 29.90 22.48
C THR A 330 -12.23 29.69 22.28
N THR A 331 -11.84 28.43 22.19
CA THR A 331 -10.47 28.01 21.89
C THR A 331 -10.50 26.75 21.04
N SER A 332 -9.47 26.57 20.23
CA SER A 332 -9.28 25.40 19.38
C SER A 332 -8.00 24.68 19.78
N LEU A 333 -7.96 23.37 19.55
CA LEU A 333 -6.75 22.56 19.56
C LEU A 333 -6.37 22.27 18.11
N ILE A 334 -5.31 22.90 17.63
CA ILE A 334 -4.90 22.88 16.22
C ILE A 334 -3.94 21.71 16.01
N ALA A 335 -4.22 20.85 15.02
CA ALA A 335 -3.32 19.77 14.64
C ALA A 335 -2.02 20.37 14.06
N GLN A 336 -0.89 19.71 14.31
CA GLN A 336 0.44 20.15 13.87
C GLN A 336 1.07 19.11 12.94
N ASP A 337 1.94 19.58 12.04
CA ASP A 337 2.91 18.76 11.31
C ASP A 337 4.31 19.29 11.62
N GLY A 338 5.03 18.59 12.50
CA GLY A 338 6.23 19.13 13.13
C GLY A 338 5.90 20.37 13.99
N ASP A 339 6.57 21.48 13.69
CA ASP A 339 6.39 22.76 14.40
C ASP A 339 5.37 23.70 13.73
N GLU A 340 4.75 23.26 12.62
CA GLU A 340 3.79 24.04 11.84
C GLU A 340 2.37 23.52 12.00
N ASN A 341 1.38 24.37 11.70
CA ASN A 341 -0.02 23.94 11.65
C ASN A 341 -0.21 22.91 10.53
N LEU A 342 -0.94 21.84 10.82
CA LEU A 342 -1.30 20.86 9.81
C LEU A 342 -2.31 21.47 8.82
N GLU A 343 -1.88 21.59 7.57
CA GLU A 343 -2.73 21.97 6.44
C GLU A 343 -3.41 20.73 5.82
N VAL A 344 -4.73 20.79 5.64
CA VAL A 344 -5.53 19.74 5.00
C VAL A 344 -6.26 20.29 3.78
N SER A 345 -6.30 19.54 2.69
CA SER A 345 -7.02 19.91 1.45
C SER A 345 -8.11 18.89 1.12
N GLY A 346 -7.84 17.94 0.21
CA GLY A 346 -8.66 16.76 0.02
C GLY A 346 -8.34 15.72 1.08
N PHE A 347 -9.32 15.29 1.87
CA PHE A 347 -9.10 14.33 2.95
C PHE A 347 -10.35 13.56 3.36
N GLU A 348 -10.10 12.42 3.98
CA GLU A 348 -11.05 11.71 4.84
C GLU A 348 -10.50 11.69 6.27
N LEU A 349 -11.24 12.30 7.20
CA LEU A 349 -10.94 12.32 8.63
C LEU A 349 -11.90 11.38 9.32
N ARG A 350 -11.39 10.55 10.22
CA ARG A 350 -12.17 9.70 11.10
C ARG A 350 -11.71 9.88 12.54
N LEU A 351 -12.65 10.00 13.47
CA LEU A 351 -12.35 10.07 14.90
C LEU A 351 -13.54 9.57 15.71
N SER A 352 -13.27 9.26 16.98
CA SER A 352 -14.29 9.00 17.99
C SER A 352 -14.40 10.21 18.90
N TYR A 353 -15.61 10.68 19.21
CA TYR A 353 -15.87 11.73 20.18
C TYR A 353 -16.85 11.29 21.27
N ARG A 354 -16.80 11.94 22.42
CA ARG A 354 -17.78 11.80 23.51
C ARG A 354 -17.91 13.11 24.26
N ILE A 355 -19.12 13.64 24.38
CA ILE A 355 -19.43 14.71 25.33
C ILE A 355 -19.84 14.05 26.66
N ALA A 356 -19.50 14.67 27.79
CA ALA A 356 -19.81 14.13 29.11
C ALA A 356 -21.32 13.78 29.26
N PRO A 357 -21.67 12.68 29.95
CA PRO A 357 -23.06 12.23 30.07
C PRO A 357 -23.99 13.21 30.78
N ASP A 358 -23.42 13.98 31.72
CA ASP A 358 -24.07 15.00 32.53
C ASP A 358 -24.06 16.40 31.89
N ALA A 359 -23.49 16.53 30.69
CA ALA A 359 -23.46 17.78 29.96
C ALA A 359 -24.87 18.23 29.54
N SER A 360 -25.13 19.53 29.58
CA SER A 360 -26.40 20.13 29.16
C SER A 360 -26.65 19.94 27.67
N GLU A 361 -27.90 20.05 27.22
CA GLU A 361 -28.22 20.06 25.77
C GLU A 361 -27.59 21.25 25.02
N ALA A 362 -27.12 22.27 25.74
CA ALA A 362 -26.36 23.38 25.16
C ALA A 362 -24.87 23.04 24.92
N SER A 363 -24.38 21.92 25.47
CA SER A 363 -22.98 21.51 25.33
C SER A 363 -22.69 21.03 23.91
N LYS A 364 -21.88 21.81 23.20
CA LYS A 364 -21.58 21.64 21.78
C LYS A 364 -20.09 21.78 21.56
N SER A 365 -19.54 20.99 20.67
CA SER A 365 -18.16 21.11 20.20
C SER A 365 -18.19 21.08 18.68
N ALA A 366 -17.02 21.12 18.05
CA ALA A 366 -16.95 20.91 16.62
C ALA A 366 -15.57 20.46 16.17
N ILE A 367 -15.52 19.94 14.95
CA ILE A 367 -14.29 19.74 14.20
C ILE A 367 -14.20 20.87 13.18
N GLN A 368 -13.16 21.69 13.26
CA GLN A 368 -12.91 22.80 12.36
C GLN A 368 -11.89 22.37 11.32
N PHE A 369 -12.16 22.58 10.04
CA PHE A 369 -11.30 22.11 8.96
C PHE A 369 -11.31 23.08 7.78
N ARG A 370 -10.23 23.01 6.99
CA ARG A 370 -9.96 23.95 5.89
C ARG A 370 -10.10 25.40 6.35
N GLY A 371 -9.70 25.66 7.59
CA GLY A 371 -9.84 26.96 8.23
C GLY A 371 -8.57 27.78 8.16
N ARG A 372 -8.65 28.97 8.75
CA ARG A 372 -7.52 29.85 9.03
C ARG A 372 -7.37 29.99 10.54
N ASP A 373 -6.13 29.88 11.00
CA ASP A 373 -5.74 30.27 12.35
C ASP A 373 -5.78 31.80 12.46
N GLN A 374 -6.65 32.32 13.35
CA GLN A 374 -6.83 33.74 13.61
C GLN A 374 -5.92 34.24 14.74
N GLY A 375 -5.02 33.39 15.26
CA GLY A 375 -4.26 33.66 16.47
C GLY A 375 -5.05 33.34 17.73
N ASP A 376 -4.36 33.37 18.87
CA ASP A 376 -4.92 33.05 20.19
C ASP A 376 -5.65 31.68 20.25
N PHE A 377 -5.28 30.74 19.39
CA PHE A 377 -5.94 29.44 19.24
C PHE A 377 -7.42 29.57 18.87
N VAL A 378 -7.76 30.50 17.97
CA VAL A 378 -9.09 30.60 17.39
C VAL A 378 -9.00 30.26 15.91
N VAL A 379 -9.73 29.24 15.48
CA VAL A 379 -9.80 28.86 14.06
C VAL A 379 -11.17 29.22 13.51
N THR A 380 -11.19 29.79 12.30
CA THR A 380 -12.40 30.02 11.50
C THR A 380 -12.30 29.24 10.20
N GLY A 381 -13.36 28.56 9.79
CA GLY A 381 -13.37 27.75 8.58
C GLY A 381 -14.68 27.01 8.45
N TYR A 382 -14.64 25.86 7.78
CA TYR A 382 -15.73 24.92 7.89
C TYR A 382 -15.76 24.28 9.28
N GLU A 383 -16.96 24.07 9.79
CA GLU A 383 -17.20 23.50 11.10
C GLU A 383 -18.21 22.35 10.99
N ALA A 384 -17.76 21.16 11.36
CA ALA A 384 -18.57 19.96 11.54
C ALA A 384 -19.02 19.89 13.00
N THR A 385 -20.30 20.16 13.25
CA THR A 385 -20.82 20.35 14.60
C THR A 385 -20.97 19.04 15.35
N ILE A 386 -20.67 19.07 16.64
CA ILE A 386 -20.77 17.97 17.59
C ILE A 386 -21.74 18.37 18.71
N ALA A 387 -22.76 17.55 18.94
CA ALA A 387 -23.71 17.72 20.04
C ALA A 387 -24.10 16.34 20.60
N ASN A 388 -24.61 16.33 21.82
CA ASN A 388 -25.05 15.11 22.53
C ASN A 388 -26.40 14.57 22.03
N SER A 389 -27.22 15.43 21.43
CA SER A 389 -28.49 15.11 20.80
C SER A 389 -28.97 16.31 19.95
N GLY A 390 -30.06 16.15 19.22
CA GLY A 390 -30.74 17.27 18.56
C GLY A 390 -30.20 17.63 17.18
N GLN A 391 -30.94 18.51 16.49
CA GLN A 391 -30.74 18.81 15.07
C GLN A 391 -29.39 19.47 14.74
N GLU A 392 -28.65 19.89 15.76
CA GLU A 392 -27.33 20.50 15.62
C GLU A 392 -26.19 19.49 15.54
N ALA A 393 -26.40 18.20 15.81
CA ALA A 393 -25.37 17.20 15.65
C ALA A 393 -25.16 16.87 14.15
N GLY A 394 -23.93 17.00 13.65
CA GLY A 394 -23.63 16.57 12.29
C GLY A 394 -23.85 17.62 11.20
N MET A 395 -24.14 18.88 11.53
CA MET A 395 -24.30 19.97 10.57
C MET A 395 -22.97 20.40 9.97
N LEU A 396 -23.03 21.11 8.84
CA LEU A 396 -21.91 21.87 8.29
C LEU A 396 -22.16 23.36 8.45
N ARG A 397 -21.16 24.07 8.97
CA ARG A 397 -21.16 25.53 9.06
C ARG A 397 -19.94 26.16 8.41
N ASP A 398 -20.07 27.41 7.98
CA ASP A 398 -18.95 28.26 7.51
C ASP A 398 -18.82 29.50 8.41
N LEU A 399 -17.76 29.49 9.22
CA LEU A 399 -17.40 30.57 10.13
C LEU A 399 -16.35 31.53 9.54
N ALA A 400 -15.82 31.26 8.36
CA ALA A 400 -14.86 32.14 7.69
C ALA A 400 -15.57 33.29 6.95
N HIS A 401 -16.73 33.02 6.33
CA HIS A 401 -17.41 33.98 5.46
C HIS A 401 -18.85 34.32 5.87
N SER A 402 -19.20 34.11 7.15
CA SER A 402 -20.50 34.46 7.72
C SER A 402 -21.73 33.82 7.03
N ARG A 403 -21.53 32.78 6.21
CA ARG A 403 -22.64 31.95 5.69
C ARG A 403 -23.32 31.17 6.81
N ASN A 404 -22.61 30.94 7.92
CA ASN A 404 -23.10 30.26 9.11
C ASN A 404 -23.58 28.86 8.78
N GLU A 405 -24.88 28.61 8.61
CA GLU A 405 -25.38 27.27 8.28
C GLU A 405 -25.20 26.97 6.79
N MET A 406 -24.24 26.08 6.47
CA MET A 406 -24.07 25.57 5.11
C MET A 406 -25.10 24.47 4.81
N ALA A 407 -25.36 23.58 5.78
CA ALA A 407 -26.37 22.53 5.69
C ALA A 407 -26.84 22.11 7.08
N ALA A 408 -28.16 21.97 7.23
CA ALA A 408 -28.76 21.36 8.42
C ALA A 408 -28.64 19.82 8.36
N GLN A 409 -28.83 19.18 9.50
CA GLN A 409 -28.77 17.72 9.59
C GLN A 409 -29.78 17.07 8.63
N GLY A 410 -29.30 16.12 7.84
CA GLY A 410 -30.04 15.37 6.83
C GLY A 410 -30.10 16.04 5.46
N GLU A 411 -29.56 17.25 5.27
CA GLU A 411 -29.64 17.96 3.99
C GLU A 411 -28.53 17.55 3.00
N VAL A 412 -28.93 17.48 1.73
CA VAL A 412 -28.02 17.59 0.59
C VAL A 412 -28.15 19.00 0.04
N VAL A 413 -27.07 19.75 -0.01
CA VAL A 413 -27.07 21.18 -0.35
C VAL A 413 -26.11 21.48 -1.49
N TYR A 414 -26.56 22.29 -2.43
CA TYR A 414 -25.75 22.92 -3.46
C TYR A 414 -25.69 24.42 -3.18
N TRP A 415 -24.50 24.95 -2.90
CA TRP A 415 -24.26 26.40 -2.93
C TRP A 415 -23.79 26.76 -4.33
N ASN A 416 -24.55 27.59 -5.04
CA ASN A 416 -24.24 27.94 -6.44
C ASN A 416 -23.07 28.94 -6.54
N ALA A 417 -22.68 29.30 -7.77
CA ALA A 417 -21.57 30.22 -8.00
C ALA A 417 -21.81 31.66 -7.49
N ASP A 418 -23.08 32.08 -7.38
CA ASP A 418 -23.49 33.35 -6.78
C ASP A 418 -23.54 33.28 -5.24
N GLY A 419 -23.39 32.06 -4.71
CA GLY A 419 -23.40 31.72 -3.30
C GLY A 419 -24.76 31.78 -2.64
N ASP A 420 -25.80 31.40 -3.39
CA ASP A 420 -27.12 31.07 -2.86
C ASP A 420 -27.17 29.58 -2.45
N LYS A 421 -27.83 29.31 -1.32
CA LYS A 421 -28.06 27.96 -0.77
C LYS A 421 -29.28 27.32 -1.45
N GLU A 422 -29.10 26.14 -2.04
CA GLU A 422 -30.19 25.30 -2.54
C GLU A 422 -30.18 23.92 -1.85
N VAL A 423 -31.27 23.56 -1.18
CA VAL A 423 -31.45 22.21 -0.61
C VAL A 423 -31.99 21.30 -1.72
N ILE A 424 -31.14 20.46 -2.28
CA ILE A 424 -31.47 19.65 -3.47
C ILE A 424 -32.13 18.32 -3.13
N SER A 425 -31.85 17.75 -1.96
CA SER A 425 -32.49 16.52 -1.46
C SER A 425 -32.21 16.31 0.04
N ARG A 426 -32.63 15.16 0.58
CA ARG A 426 -32.35 14.74 1.95
C ARG A 426 -31.76 13.32 2.00
N LEU A 427 -30.85 13.11 2.95
CA LEU A 427 -30.08 11.87 3.13
C LEU A 427 -30.82 10.77 3.91
N GLY A 428 -31.98 11.08 4.48
CA GLY A 428 -32.82 10.15 5.24
C GLY A 428 -33.83 10.89 6.12
N GLU A 429 -34.59 10.13 6.92
CA GLU A 429 -35.51 10.66 7.93
C GLU A 429 -34.73 11.20 9.12
N ALA A 430 -35.06 12.42 9.57
CA ALA A 430 -34.36 13.10 10.66
C ALA A 430 -34.28 12.25 11.94
N ASP A 431 -35.34 11.49 12.24
CA ASP A 431 -35.40 10.61 13.42
C ASP A 431 -34.36 9.50 13.39
N ALA A 432 -34.02 8.97 12.20
CA ALA A 432 -33.00 7.93 12.06
C ALA A 432 -31.59 8.49 12.31
N ILE A 433 -31.34 9.73 11.89
CA ILE A 433 -30.07 10.42 12.12
C ILE A 433 -29.91 10.73 13.61
N GLN A 434 -30.98 11.16 14.27
CA GLN A 434 -31.00 11.41 15.72
C GLN A 434 -30.78 10.12 16.52
N ALA A 435 -31.46 9.02 16.15
CA ALA A 435 -31.34 7.75 16.84
C ALA A 435 -29.93 7.14 16.78
N ALA A 436 -29.12 7.54 15.80
CA ALA A 436 -27.75 7.08 15.67
C ALA A 436 -26.81 7.72 16.72
N ILE A 437 -27.13 8.88 17.27
CA ILE A 437 -26.26 9.62 18.20
C ILE A 437 -26.40 9.05 19.62
N LYS A 438 -25.28 8.62 20.18
CA LYS A 438 -25.20 8.02 21.51
C LYS A 438 -24.86 9.08 22.55
N LYS A 439 -25.88 9.65 23.19
CA LYS A 439 -25.70 10.63 24.25
C LYS A 439 -24.83 10.07 25.39
N GLY A 440 -23.79 10.80 25.78
CA GLY A 440 -22.89 10.42 26.87
C GLY A 440 -21.94 9.25 26.59
N ASP A 441 -21.96 8.70 25.37
CA ASP A 441 -21.11 7.59 24.95
C ASP A 441 -20.28 7.96 23.71
N TRP A 442 -19.39 7.08 23.29
CA TRP A 442 -18.53 7.27 22.13
C TRP A 442 -19.32 7.20 20.82
N ASN A 443 -19.12 8.21 19.99
CA ASN A 443 -19.66 8.34 18.65
C ASN A 443 -18.53 8.41 17.63
N GLU A 444 -18.62 7.67 16.53
CA GLU A 444 -17.71 7.82 15.39
C GLU A 444 -18.17 9.01 14.53
N TYR A 445 -17.23 9.86 14.13
CA TYR A 445 -17.44 10.94 13.18
C TYR A 445 -16.53 10.75 11.97
N VAL A 446 -17.08 10.83 10.78
CA VAL A 446 -16.34 10.81 9.51
C VAL A 446 -16.61 12.11 8.76
N ILE A 447 -15.54 12.76 8.29
CA ILE A 447 -15.61 13.90 7.38
C ILE A 447 -14.88 13.53 6.10
N ILE A 448 -15.57 13.59 4.96
CA ILE A 448 -14.98 13.44 3.65
C ILE A 448 -15.04 14.79 2.96
N ALA A 449 -13.89 15.44 2.79
CA ALA A 449 -13.78 16.71 2.11
C ALA A 449 -12.97 16.49 0.82
N ASN A 450 -13.64 16.49 -0.33
CA ASN A 450 -13.02 16.25 -1.63
C ASN A 450 -13.30 17.43 -2.57
N ARG A 451 -12.25 18.17 -2.93
CA ARG A 451 -12.37 19.45 -3.65
C ARG A 451 -13.39 20.34 -2.96
N ASN A 452 -14.46 20.78 -3.61
CA ASN A 452 -15.48 21.64 -3.04
C ASN A 452 -16.69 20.90 -2.45
N ARG A 453 -16.64 19.57 -2.37
CA ARG A 453 -17.69 18.76 -1.74
C ARG A 453 -17.27 18.28 -0.36
N VAL A 454 -18.18 18.37 0.60
CA VAL A 454 -18.00 18.02 2.01
C VAL A 454 -19.14 17.13 2.45
N GLN A 455 -18.82 15.98 3.04
CA GLN A 455 -19.79 15.02 3.56
C GLN A 455 -19.46 14.65 5.00
N HIS A 456 -20.47 14.54 5.85
CA HIS A 456 -20.32 14.11 7.24
C HIS A 456 -21.11 12.83 7.50
N PHE A 457 -20.59 11.99 8.40
CA PHE A 457 -21.26 10.80 8.89
C PHE A 457 -21.08 10.68 10.40
N VAL A 458 -22.13 10.30 11.12
CA VAL A 458 -22.08 9.98 12.54
C VAL A 458 -22.55 8.55 12.74
N ASN A 459 -21.70 7.71 13.35
CA ASN A 459 -21.95 6.28 13.54
C ASN A 459 -22.40 5.55 12.25
N GLY A 460 -21.80 5.92 11.12
CA GLY A 460 -22.10 5.36 9.79
C GLY A 460 -23.33 5.96 9.10
N VAL A 461 -24.10 6.83 9.77
CA VAL A 461 -25.27 7.49 9.17
C VAL A 461 -24.85 8.84 8.55
N PRO A 462 -25.14 9.08 7.26
CA PRO A 462 -24.81 10.35 6.60
C PRO A 462 -25.64 11.50 7.20
N THR A 463 -24.98 12.60 7.56
CA THR A 463 -25.64 13.75 8.21
C THR A 463 -25.68 15.00 7.35
N VAL A 464 -24.73 15.23 6.45
CA VAL A 464 -24.79 16.29 5.43
C VAL A 464 -24.01 15.90 4.19
N ASP A 465 -24.39 16.49 3.06
CA ASP A 465 -23.67 16.37 1.79
C ASP A 465 -23.76 17.71 1.04
N VAL A 466 -22.67 18.47 1.06
CA VAL A 466 -22.64 19.84 0.57
C VAL A 466 -21.67 19.96 -0.59
N THR A 467 -22.12 20.53 -1.70
CA THR A 467 -21.25 21.01 -2.78
C THR A 467 -21.23 22.53 -2.77
N ASP A 468 -20.04 23.10 -2.57
CA ASP A 468 -19.83 24.54 -2.50
C ASP A 468 -19.25 25.08 -3.81
N ALA A 469 -20.09 25.48 -4.76
CA ALA A 469 -19.65 26.01 -6.06
C ALA A 469 -19.32 27.51 -6.02
N ASP A 470 -19.49 28.19 -4.87
CA ASP A 470 -19.09 29.58 -4.69
C ASP A 470 -17.57 29.68 -4.61
N ALA A 471 -16.93 29.86 -5.75
CA ALA A 471 -15.47 29.93 -5.85
C ALA A 471 -14.85 31.06 -5.02
N SER A 472 -15.63 32.10 -4.66
CA SER A 472 -15.14 33.24 -3.88
C SER A 472 -15.07 32.98 -2.38
N ARG A 473 -15.87 32.03 -1.87
CA ARG A 473 -15.99 31.70 -0.44
C ARG A 473 -15.72 30.24 -0.10
N GLN A 474 -15.63 29.35 -1.10
CA GLN A 474 -15.30 27.94 -0.86
C GLN A 474 -13.93 27.80 -0.18
N LEU A 475 -13.85 26.86 0.77
CA LEU A 475 -12.61 26.52 1.44
C LEU A 475 -12.15 25.15 0.90
N THR A 476 -11.03 25.15 0.17
CA THR A 476 -10.46 23.94 -0.45
C THR A 476 -9.24 23.40 0.29
N SER A 477 -8.62 24.22 1.13
CA SER A 477 -7.54 23.85 2.05
C SER A 477 -7.51 24.76 3.28
N GLY A 478 -6.81 24.34 4.32
CA GLY A 478 -6.63 25.13 5.55
C GLY A 478 -6.33 24.22 6.74
N VAL A 479 -6.24 24.81 7.92
CA VAL A 479 -5.90 24.09 9.16
C VAL A 479 -7.02 23.14 9.61
N LEU A 480 -6.63 22.10 10.36
CA LEU A 480 -7.53 21.18 11.08
C LEU A 480 -7.44 21.44 12.59
N ALA A 481 -8.58 21.56 13.26
CA ALA A 481 -8.63 21.79 14.71
C ALA A 481 -9.89 21.18 15.37
N LEU A 482 -9.81 20.99 16.68
CA LEU A 482 -10.94 20.61 17.54
C LEU A 482 -11.39 21.84 18.32
N ALA A 483 -12.67 22.18 18.28
CA ALA A 483 -13.21 23.39 18.90
C ALA A 483 -13.80 23.14 20.28
N LEU A 484 -13.47 24.01 21.21
CA LEU A 484 -14.12 24.15 22.51
C LEU A 484 -14.75 25.55 22.57
N PRO A 485 -16.06 25.69 22.30
CA PRO A 485 -16.72 26.99 22.24
C PRO A 485 -16.89 27.62 23.62
N ALA A 486 -17.03 28.95 23.65
CA ALA A 486 -17.49 29.69 24.81
C ALA A 486 -18.93 29.31 25.17
N GLY A 487 -19.27 29.33 26.45
CA GLY A 487 -20.61 29.02 26.94
C GLY A 487 -20.58 28.27 28.26
N GLU A 488 -21.63 27.50 28.53
CA GLU A 488 -21.72 26.69 29.74
C GLU A 488 -20.51 25.74 29.90
N PRO A 489 -20.09 25.45 31.14
CA PRO A 489 -19.04 24.46 31.40
C PRO A 489 -19.35 23.14 30.69
N MET A 490 -18.39 22.65 29.91
CA MET A 490 -18.55 21.41 29.18
C MET A 490 -17.23 20.64 29.12
N SER A 491 -17.36 19.35 28.81
CA SER A 491 -16.22 18.48 28.54
C SER A 491 -16.52 17.61 27.32
N VAL A 492 -15.54 17.54 26.42
CA VAL A 492 -15.56 16.72 25.21
C VAL A 492 -14.25 15.95 25.07
N ALA A 493 -14.35 14.67 24.77
CA ALA A 493 -13.21 13.78 24.59
C ALA A 493 -13.12 13.31 23.13
N PHE A 494 -11.90 13.18 22.61
CA PHE A 494 -11.60 12.72 21.25
C PHE A 494 -10.52 11.64 21.25
N LYS A 495 -10.70 10.58 20.48
CA LYS A 495 -9.69 9.52 20.29
C LYS A 495 -9.79 8.89 18.90
N ASP A 496 -8.88 7.96 18.60
CA ASP A 496 -8.83 7.24 17.32
C ASP A 496 -8.76 8.18 16.10
N ILE A 497 -8.15 9.36 16.30
CA ILE A 497 -8.07 10.44 15.30
C ILE A 497 -7.09 10.05 14.22
N ARG A 498 -7.60 9.90 13.00
CA ARG A 498 -6.84 9.45 11.83
C ARG A 498 -7.34 10.14 10.57
N ILE A 499 -6.41 10.42 9.66
CA ILE A 499 -6.70 11.11 8.41
C ILE A 499 -6.06 10.37 7.23
N ARG A 500 -6.76 10.35 6.11
CA ARG A 500 -6.22 9.93 4.82
C ARG A 500 -6.33 11.10 3.85
N SER A 501 -5.23 11.47 3.22
CA SER A 501 -5.29 12.44 2.13
C SER A 501 -6.06 11.85 0.95
N ILE A 502 -7.04 12.60 0.46
CA ILE A 502 -7.70 12.34 -0.82
C ILE A 502 -7.00 13.27 -1.79
N SER A 503 -5.98 12.78 -2.48
CA SER A 503 -5.40 13.56 -3.57
C SER A 503 -6.52 13.88 -4.58
N PRO A 504 -6.66 15.14 -5.02
CA PRO A 504 -7.48 15.39 -6.19
C PRO A 504 -6.91 14.53 -7.31
N ILE A 505 -7.69 13.57 -7.79
CA ILE A 505 -7.26 12.66 -8.87
C ILE A 505 -6.94 13.42 -10.18
N ALA A 506 -7.13 14.75 -10.18
CA ALA A 506 -6.57 15.63 -11.21
C ALA A 506 -5.05 15.53 -11.30
N GLU A 507 -4.29 15.34 -10.21
CA GLU A 507 -2.83 15.22 -10.31
C GLU A 507 -2.32 13.79 -10.51
N THR A 508 -2.99 12.75 -9.99
CA THR A 508 -2.50 11.37 -10.18
C THR A 508 -3.02 10.69 -11.45
N ALA A 509 -4.16 11.09 -12.02
CA ALA A 509 -4.57 10.62 -13.35
C ALA A 509 -4.00 11.50 -14.47
N SER A 510 -3.93 12.83 -14.29
CA SER A 510 -3.35 13.70 -15.33
C SER A 510 -1.82 13.71 -15.37
N ALA A 511 -1.11 13.30 -14.31
CA ALA A 511 0.35 13.14 -14.37
C ALA A 511 0.80 11.87 -15.12
N VAL A 512 -0.13 10.98 -15.49
CA VAL A 512 0.15 9.73 -16.21
C VAL A 512 -0.61 9.63 -17.53
N LEU A 513 -1.68 10.41 -17.73
CA LEU A 513 -2.47 10.42 -18.96
C LEU A 513 -2.16 11.68 -19.77
N GLU A 514 -1.60 11.50 -20.97
CA GLU A 514 -1.55 12.55 -21.98
C GLU A 514 -2.96 12.78 -22.54
N VAL A 515 -3.43 14.03 -22.47
CA VAL A 515 -4.76 14.41 -22.96
C VAL A 515 -4.59 15.26 -24.21
N ALA A 516 -5.27 14.89 -25.29
CA ALA A 516 -5.22 15.64 -26.54
C ALA A 516 -5.83 17.04 -26.38
N ASP A 517 -5.34 18.00 -27.17
CA ASP A 517 -5.86 19.37 -27.19
C ASP A 517 -7.37 19.39 -27.39
N GLY A 518 -8.07 20.15 -26.54
CA GLY A 518 -9.54 20.28 -26.56
C GLY A 518 -10.29 19.20 -25.77
N PHE A 519 -9.60 18.22 -25.19
CA PHE A 519 -10.23 17.21 -24.32
C PHE A 519 -10.02 17.54 -22.83
N GLN A 520 -10.99 17.12 -22.01
CA GLN A 520 -10.94 17.23 -20.55
C GLN A 520 -11.22 15.87 -19.94
N ILE A 521 -10.55 15.56 -18.83
CA ILE A 521 -10.79 14.34 -18.05
C ILE A 521 -11.53 14.69 -16.77
N GLU A 522 -12.64 14.01 -16.53
CA GLU A 522 -13.36 14.03 -15.27
C GLU A 522 -13.58 12.61 -14.76
N GLN A 523 -13.17 12.36 -13.52
CA GLN A 523 -13.58 11.15 -12.81
C GLN A 523 -14.99 11.33 -12.26
N ILE A 524 -15.93 10.56 -12.81
CA ILE A 524 -17.35 10.58 -12.42
C ILE A 524 -17.71 9.48 -11.42
N TYR A 525 -16.97 8.37 -11.42
CA TYR A 525 -17.21 7.23 -10.54
C TYR A 525 -15.92 6.48 -10.22
N GLN A 526 -15.79 5.98 -8.99
CA GLN A 526 -14.73 5.04 -8.59
C GLN A 526 -15.41 3.74 -8.19
N VAL A 527 -15.17 2.67 -8.95
CA VAL A 527 -15.79 1.37 -8.67
C VAL A 527 -15.28 0.83 -7.33
N PRO A 528 -16.14 0.61 -6.32
CA PRO A 528 -15.76 -0.02 -5.07
C PRO A 528 -15.52 -1.51 -5.32
N ARG A 529 -14.26 -1.90 -5.53
CA ARG A 529 -13.89 -3.27 -5.92
C ARG A 529 -14.40 -4.39 -5.01
N GLY A 530 -14.63 -4.09 -3.72
CA GLY A 530 -15.18 -5.05 -2.76
C GLY A 530 -16.69 -5.28 -2.88
N GLU A 531 -17.40 -4.37 -3.56
CA GLU A 531 -18.87 -4.37 -3.68
C GLU A 531 -19.32 -4.62 -5.13
N GLU A 532 -18.65 -3.99 -6.10
CA GLU A 532 -19.05 -4.00 -7.52
C GLU A 532 -18.00 -4.64 -8.45
N GLY A 533 -16.97 -5.26 -7.85
CA GLY A 533 -15.94 -6.00 -8.55
C GLY A 533 -15.07 -5.15 -9.49
N SER A 534 -14.72 -5.72 -10.65
CA SER A 534 -13.86 -5.07 -11.65
C SER A 534 -14.63 -4.91 -12.95
N TRP A 535 -15.02 -3.68 -13.28
CA TRP A 535 -15.77 -3.44 -14.52
C TRP A 535 -14.87 -3.62 -15.75
N VAL A 536 -15.25 -4.53 -16.66
CA VAL A 536 -14.44 -4.93 -17.82
C VAL A 536 -15.11 -4.69 -19.17
N ALA A 537 -16.42 -4.48 -19.20
CA ALA A 537 -17.18 -4.19 -20.40
C ALA A 537 -18.13 -3.03 -20.16
N THR A 538 -18.36 -2.21 -21.19
CA THR A 538 -19.29 -1.08 -21.14
C THR A 538 -20.00 -0.87 -22.48
N CYS A 539 -21.25 -0.41 -22.44
CA CYS A 539 -21.94 0.18 -23.58
C CYS A 539 -22.92 1.27 -23.11
N PHE A 540 -23.58 1.95 -24.05
CA PHE A 540 -24.64 2.90 -23.74
C PHE A 540 -25.99 2.40 -24.23
N ASP A 541 -27.04 2.60 -23.45
CA ASP A 541 -28.41 2.34 -23.89
C ASP A 541 -28.97 3.50 -24.73
N ASN A 542 -30.18 3.35 -25.26
CA ASN A 542 -30.86 4.36 -26.06
C ASN A 542 -31.25 5.64 -25.29
N LYS A 543 -31.05 5.69 -23.96
CA LYS A 543 -31.28 6.87 -23.13
C LYS A 543 -29.96 7.53 -22.68
N GLY A 544 -28.83 7.08 -23.21
CA GLY A 544 -27.50 7.61 -22.87
C GLY A 544 -27.02 7.18 -21.47
N ARG A 545 -27.65 6.17 -20.86
CA ARG A 545 -27.17 5.58 -19.61
C ARG A 545 -26.12 4.53 -19.95
N MET A 546 -25.11 4.42 -19.11
CA MET A 546 -24.06 3.44 -19.28
C MET A 546 -24.50 2.08 -18.71
N ILE A 547 -24.19 1.00 -19.40
CA ILE A 547 -24.34 -0.37 -18.93
C ILE A 547 -22.93 -0.94 -18.76
N VAL A 548 -22.62 -1.51 -17.61
CA VAL A 548 -21.29 -2.03 -17.28
C VAL A 548 -21.38 -3.46 -16.76
N SER A 549 -20.32 -4.24 -16.96
CA SER A 549 -20.21 -5.59 -16.42
C SER A 549 -19.04 -5.71 -15.46
N ASP A 550 -19.29 -6.22 -14.26
CA ASP A 550 -18.22 -6.81 -13.45
C ASP A 550 -17.68 -8.08 -14.15
N GLN A 551 -16.35 -8.25 -14.14
CA GLN A 551 -15.66 -9.41 -14.68
C GLN A 551 -16.20 -10.74 -14.15
N ARG A 552 -16.63 -10.77 -12.89
CA ARG A 552 -17.07 -12.01 -12.21
C ARG A 552 -18.41 -11.88 -11.50
N GLY A 553 -19.12 -10.79 -11.72
CA GLY A 553 -20.33 -10.43 -11.00
C GLY A 553 -21.41 -9.93 -11.94
N GLU A 554 -22.27 -9.05 -11.44
CA GLU A 554 -23.48 -8.63 -12.11
C GLU A 554 -23.24 -7.58 -13.21
N LEU A 555 -24.29 -7.34 -14.00
CA LEU A 555 -24.38 -6.16 -14.86
C LEU A 555 -25.05 -5.01 -14.10
N TYR A 556 -24.56 -3.79 -14.31
CA TYR A 556 -25.12 -2.59 -13.71
C TYR A 556 -25.53 -1.58 -14.78
N ARG A 557 -26.63 -0.88 -14.53
CA ARG A 557 -27.06 0.31 -15.25
C ARG A 557 -26.69 1.55 -14.46
N VAL A 558 -26.07 2.52 -15.12
CA VAL A 558 -25.45 3.69 -14.51
C VAL A 558 -25.94 4.94 -15.22
N ALA A 559 -26.72 5.77 -14.52
CA ALA A 559 -27.09 7.09 -15.00
C ALA A 559 -25.89 8.03 -14.85
N LEU A 560 -25.43 8.61 -15.96
CA LEU A 560 -24.33 9.57 -15.93
C LEU A 560 -24.85 10.98 -15.63
N PRO A 561 -24.14 11.77 -14.81
CA PRO A 561 -24.46 13.18 -14.65
C PRO A 561 -24.23 13.94 -15.95
N ALA A 562 -24.91 15.08 -16.13
CA ALA A 562 -24.59 15.97 -17.23
C ALA A 562 -23.12 16.44 -17.10
N ILE A 563 -22.50 16.80 -18.23
CA ILE A 563 -21.11 17.29 -18.25
C ILE A 563 -20.97 18.47 -17.28
N GLY A 564 -20.02 18.37 -16.35
CA GLY A 564 -19.78 19.37 -15.30
C GLY A 564 -20.66 19.24 -14.05
N GLN A 565 -21.63 18.32 -14.03
CA GLN A 565 -22.42 18.00 -12.83
C GLN A 565 -21.82 16.82 -12.07
N ARG A 566 -21.96 16.83 -10.73
CA ARG A 566 -21.37 15.83 -9.82
C ARG A 566 -22.41 15.15 -8.94
N THR A 567 -23.53 14.78 -9.54
CA THR A 567 -24.57 13.99 -8.88
C THR A 567 -23.99 12.63 -8.46
N PRO A 568 -24.22 12.16 -7.21
CA PRO A 568 -23.79 10.84 -6.79
C PRO A 568 -24.32 9.77 -7.74
N ILE A 569 -23.40 9.03 -8.36
CA ILE A 569 -23.74 7.91 -9.22
C ILE A 569 -24.04 6.71 -8.32
N LYS A 570 -25.23 6.14 -8.49
CA LYS A 570 -25.63 4.88 -7.85
C LYS A 570 -25.92 3.85 -8.93
N PRO A 571 -24.99 2.93 -9.21
CA PRO A 571 -25.23 1.83 -10.13
C PRO A 571 -26.43 0.98 -9.67
N ALA A 572 -27.29 0.62 -10.61
CA ALA A 572 -28.45 -0.25 -10.36
C ALA A 572 -28.21 -1.61 -11.03
N PRO A 573 -28.22 -2.74 -10.28
CA PRO A 573 -28.12 -4.05 -10.88
C PRO A 573 -29.22 -4.29 -11.92
N ILE A 574 -28.86 -4.91 -13.05
CA ILE A 574 -29.83 -5.31 -14.09
C ILE A 574 -30.60 -6.57 -13.67
N GLY A 575 -29.96 -7.47 -12.91
CA GLY A 575 -30.57 -8.73 -12.47
C GLY A 575 -30.66 -9.79 -13.59
N LEU A 576 -31.73 -10.59 -13.56
CA LEU A 576 -32.01 -11.70 -14.49
C LEU A 576 -30.98 -12.84 -14.52
N GLY A 577 -30.08 -12.90 -13.53
CA GLY A 577 -28.98 -13.86 -13.50
C GLY A 577 -27.88 -13.57 -14.53
N MET A 578 -27.86 -12.36 -15.10
CA MET A 578 -26.84 -11.93 -16.06
C MET A 578 -25.57 -11.47 -15.35
N GLY A 579 -24.41 -11.83 -15.89
CA GLY A 579 -23.14 -11.40 -15.31
C GLY A 579 -21.88 -11.91 -16.01
N GLY A 580 -20.72 -11.43 -15.57
CA GLY A 580 -19.41 -11.81 -16.12
C GLY A 580 -19.31 -11.60 -17.63
N ALA A 581 -19.95 -10.55 -18.15
CA ALA A 581 -19.94 -10.25 -19.57
C ALA A 581 -18.61 -9.58 -19.95
N HIS A 582 -17.97 -10.11 -20.99
CA HIS A 582 -16.75 -9.52 -21.56
C HIS A 582 -17.08 -8.48 -22.63
N GLY A 583 -18.29 -8.50 -23.15
CA GLY A 583 -18.75 -7.58 -24.18
C GLY A 583 -20.23 -7.29 -24.05
N LEU A 584 -20.57 -6.03 -24.28
CA LEU A 584 -21.92 -5.49 -24.19
C LEU A 584 -22.19 -4.64 -25.43
N LEU A 585 -23.40 -4.76 -25.97
CA LEU A 585 -23.86 -3.93 -27.08
C LEU A 585 -25.34 -3.62 -26.89
N TYR A 586 -25.71 -2.35 -26.96
CA TYR A 586 -27.11 -1.98 -27.13
C TYR A 586 -27.41 -1.78 -28.62
N ALA A 587 -28.34 -2.56 -29.15
CA ALA A 587 -28.82 -2.47 -30.53
C ALA A 587 -30.21 -3.09 -30.64
N PHE A 588 -30.98 -2.79 -31.69
CA PHE A 588 -32.27 -3.43 -31.97
C PHE A 588 -33.25 -3.40 -30.76
N ASP A 589 -33.27 -2.27 -30.04
CA ASP A 589 -34.01 -2.06 -28.79
C ASP A 589 -33.76 -3.18 -27.76
N SER A 590 -32.51 -3.63 -27.65
CA SER A 590 -32.11 -4.76 -26.81
C SER A 590 -30.68 -4.59 -26.33
N LEU A 591 -30.38 -5.14 -25.16
CA LEU A 591 -29.02 -5.31 -24.69
C LEU A 591 -28.53 -6.70 -25.09
N TYR A 592 -27.46 -6.75 -25.87
CA TYR A 592 -26.73 -7.96 -26.18
C TYR A 592 -25.59 -8.09 -25.18
N SER A 593 -25.48 -9.27 -24.56
CA SER A 593 -24.48 -9.58 -23.56
C SER A 593 -23.76 -10.87 -23.95
N MET A 594 -22.43 -10.81 -24.06
CA MET A 594 -21.58 -11.98 -24.21
C MET A 594 -21.06 -12.37 -22.83
N GLY A 595 -21.74 -13.31 -22.17
CA GLY A 595 -21.48 -13.61 -20.76
C GLY A 595 -22.32 -14.75 -20.22
N ASN A 596 -22.41 -14.79 -18.89
CA ASN A 596 -23.23 -15.76 -18.17
C ASN A 596 -24.67 -15.26 -18.09
N GLY A 597 -25.61 -16.19 -18.14
CA GLY A 597 -27.03 -15.94 -17.95
C GLY A 597 -27.77 -17.16 -17.38
N PRO A 598 -29.11 -17.10 -17.31
CA PRO A 598 -29.91 -18.14 -16.66
C PRO A 598 -29.81 -19.51 -17.35
N ASP A 599 -29.61 -19.52 -18.67
CA ASP A 599 -29.55 -20.73 -19.50
C ASP A 599 -28.11 -21.13 -19.89
N GLY A 600 -27.10 -20.70 -19.12
CA GLY A 600 -25.69 -21.02 -19.37
C GLY A 600 -24.86 -19.83 -19.85
N THR A 601 -23.93 -20.08 -20.78
CA THR A 601 -22.98 -19.08 -21.25
C THR A 601 -23.10 -18.84 -22.75
N GLY A 602 -22.95 -17.59 -23.19
CA GLY A 602 -22.88 -17.25 -24.61
C GLY A 602 -23.45 -15.88 -24.95
N LEU A 603 -24.01 -15.77 -26.15
CA LEU A 603 -24.65 -14.54 -26.62
C LEU A 603 -26.10 -14.49 -26.16
N TYR A 604 -26.41 -13.56 -25.28
CA TYR A 604 -27.75 -13.26 -24.80
C TYR A 604 -28.34 -12.03 -25.47
N ARG A 605 -29.66 -12.04 -25.65
CA ARG A 605 -30.46 -10.85 -25.93
C ARG A 605 -31.37 -10.56 -24.74
N ILE A 606 -31.22 -9.38 -24.17
CA ILE A 606 -31.92 -8.92 -22.97
C ILE A 606 -32.89 -7.81 -23.37
N ARG A 607 -34.15 -7.91 -22.94
CA ARG A 607 -35.24 -7.02 -23.36
C ARG A 607 -36.06 -6.53 -22.17
N ASP A 608 -36.61 -5.33 -22.36
CA ASP A 608 -37.76 -4.81 -21.62
C ASP A 608 -38.97 -5.11 -22.50
N THR A 609 -39.75 -6.13 -22.15
CA THR A 609 -40.88 -6.59 -22.96
C THR A 609 -42.19 -5.88 -22.61
N ASN A 610 -42.20 -5.13 -21.50
CA ASN A 610 -43.41 -4.50 -20.98
C ASN A 610 -43.38 -2.95 -21.07
N GLY A 611 -42.22 -2.34 -21.36
CA GLY A 611 -42.02 -0.91 -21.55
C GLY A 611 -41.85 -0.10 -20.26
N ASP A 612 -41.58 -0.74 -19.12
CA ASP A 612 -41.40 -0.09 -17.82
C ASP A 612 -39.98 0.42 -17.55
N ASP A 613 -39.11 0.34 -18.57
CA ASP A 613 -37.70 0.69 -18.50
C ASP A 613 -36.87 -0.25 -17.60
N GLN A 614 -37.35 -1.45 -17.30
CA GLN A 614 -36.60 -2.51 -16.64
C GLN A 614 -36.46 -3.71 -17.57
N TYR A 615 -35.29 -4.35 -17.56
CA TYR A 615 -35.12 -5.58 -18.31
C TYR A 615 -35.87 -6.71 -17.58
N ASP A 616 -36.71 -7.44 -18.31
CA ASP A 616 -37.55 -8.51 -17.77
C ASP A 616 -37.37 -9.86 -18.48
N GLU A 617 -36.62 -9.89 -19.58
CA GLU A 617 -36.32 -11.10 -20.33
C GLU A 617 -34.83 -11.18 -20.67
N ALA A 618 -34.22 -12.34 -20.41
CA ALA A 618 -32.90 -12.70 -20.91
C ALA A 618 -32.99 -14.00 -21.71
N ARG A 619 -32.81 -13.91 -23.04
CA ARG A 619 -32.89 -15.05 -23.96
C ARG A 619 -31.50 -15.41 -24.47
N LEU A 620 -31.06 -16.65 -24.26
CA LEU A 620 -29.86 -17.19 -24.90
C LEU A 620 -30.11 -17.33 -26.41
N LEU A 621 -29.33 -16.61 -27.23
CA LEU A 621 -29.37 -16.73 -28.68
C LEU A 621 -28.46 -17.85 -29.17
N ARG A 622 -27.26 -17.98 -28.57
CA ARG A 622 -26.28 -18.99 -28.95
C ARG A 622 -25.36 -19.32 -27.77
N GLU A 623 -25.32 -20.58 -27.40
CA GLU A 623 -24.36 -21.10 -26.42
C GLU A 623 -22.93 -20.98 -26.95
N MET A 624 -22.04 -20.44 -26.13
CA MET A 624 -20.61 -20.29 -26.41
C MET A 624 -19.83 -20.31 -25.11
N ARG A 625 -18.54 -20.64 -25.21
CA ARG A 625 -17.62 -20.46 -24.09
C ARG A 625 -17.34 -18.97 -23.90
N VAL A 626 -17.51 -18.49 -22.67
CA VAL A 626 -17.26 -17.09 -22.25
C VAL A 626 -16.50 -17.07 -20.91
N GLY A 627 -16.09 -15.89 -20.43
CA GLY A 627 -15.55 -15.70 -19.08
C GLY A 627 -14.07 -16.04 -18.90
N SER A 628 -13.34 -16.27 -20.00
CA SER A 628 -11.89 -16.43 -20.03
C SER A 628 -11.26 -15.39 -20.95
N ASP A 629 -9.98 -15.08 -20.74
CA ASP A 629 -9.24 -14.06 -21.49
C ASP A 629 -9.25 -14.27 -23.01
N HIS A 630 -9.39 -15.52 -23.48
CA HIS A 630 -9.42 -15.90 -24.90
C HIS A 630 -10.77 -16.47 -25.36
N SER A 631 -11.83 -16.27 -24.58
CA SER A 631 -13.16 -16.83 -24.89
C SER A 631 -13.94 -15.94 -25.89
N ALA A 632 -15.26 -16.14 -26.04
CA ALA A 632 -16.06 -15.22 -26.84
C ALA A 632 -16.18 -13.88 -26.10
N HIS A 633 -16.00 -12.77 -26.83
CA HIS A 633 -15.79 -11.47 -26.22
C HIS A 633 -16.98 -10.55 -26.38
N VAL A 634 -17.32 -10.16 -27.61
CA VAL A 634 -18.28 -9.08 -27.86
C VAL A 634 -19.05 -9.29 -29.16
N ALA A 635 -20.20 -8.63 -29.26
CA ALA A 635 -20.92 -8.45 -30.51
C ALA A 635 -20.91 -6.98 -30.89
N VAL A 636 -20.69 -6.66 -32.16
CA VAL A 636 -20.68 -5.28 -32.67
C VAL A 636 -21.69 -5.09 -33.80
N LEU A 637 -22.28 -3.91 -33.86
CA LEU A 637 -23.33 -3.60 -34.84
C LEU A 637 -22.73 -3.38 -36.23
N SER A 638 -23.36 -3.94 -37.26
CA SER A 638 -22.95 -3.70 -38.64
C SER A 638 -23.19 -2.24 -39.07
N PRO A 639 -22.43 -1.69 -40.04
CA PRO A 639 -22.57 -0.29 -40.45
C PRO A 639 -23.97 0.09 -40.95
N ASN A 640 -24.67 -0.85 -41.57
CA ASN A 640 -26.05 -0.66 -42.04
C ASN A 640 -27.10 -0.85 -40.93
N GLY A 641 -26.71 -1.22 -39.72
CA GLY A 641 -27.60 -1.43 -38.58
C GLY A 641 -28.52 -2.64 -38.73
N GLU A 642 -28.20 -3.63 -39.56
CA GLU A 642 -29.08 -4.79 -39.85
C GLU A 642 -28.60 -6.11 -39.24
N SER A 643 -27.34 -6.20 -38.81
CA SER A 643 -26.73 -7.45 -38.34
C SER A 643 -25.69 -7.21 -37.25
N LEU A 644 -25.30 -8.28 -36.59
CA LEU A 644 -24.27 -8.32 -35.56
C LEU A 644 -23.03 -9.05 -36.06
N TYR A 645 -21.85 -8.64 -35.63
CA TYR A 645 -20.59 -9.34 -35.81
C TYR A 645 -20.10 -9.80 -34.45
N VAL A 646 -20.01 -11.10 -34.25
CA VAL A 646 -19.58 -11.72 -32.99
C VAL A 646 -18.11 -12.04 -33.09
N ILE A 647 -17.37 -11.59 -32.08
CA ILE A 647 -15.91 -11.62 -32.01
C ILE A 647 -15.51 -12.61 -30.92
N SER A 648 -14.58 -13.52 -31.22
CA SER A 648 -14.27 -14.62 -30.33
C SER A 648 -12.83 -15.07 -30.44
N GLY A 649 -12.13 -15.11 -29.30
CA GLY A 649 -10.79 -15.64 -29.22
C GLY A 649 -10.70 -17.15 -29.44
N ASN A 650 -9.46 -17.66 -29.47
CA ASN A 650 -9.16 -19.03 -29.84
C ASN A 650 -9.45 -20.11 -28.79
N GLN A 651 -10.00 -19.76 -27.61
CA GLN A 651 -10.51 -20.74 -26.64
C GLN A 651 -11.95 -21.15 -26.88
N THR A 652 -12.65 -20.45 -27.76
CA THR A 652 -14.03 -20.75 -28.09
C THR A 652 -14.11 -21.37 -29.48
N GLU A 653 -14.65 -22.58 -29.54
CA GLU A 653 -14.87 -23.28 -30.80
C GLU A 653 -15.79 -22.48 -31.72
N LEU A 654 -15.52 -22.55 -33.02
CA LEU A 654 -16.39 -21.92 -34.02
C LEU A 654 -17.81 -22.45 -33.88
N THR A 655 -18.76 -21.54 -33.67
CA THR A 655 -20.17 -21.90 -33.57
C THR A 655 -20.70 -22.48 -34.88
N ARG A 656 -21.86 -23.13 -34.84
CA ARG A 656 -22.49 -23.67 -36.06
C ARG A 656 -22.88 -22.52 -37.00
N VAL A 657 -22.35 -22.55 -38.23
CA VAL A 657 -22.64 -21.54 -39.27
C VAL A 657 -23.47 -22.08 -40.43
N ASN A 658 -24.36 -21.24 -40.96
CA ASN A 658 -25.21 -21.49 -42.12
C ASN A 658 -24.43 -21.31 -43.43
N SER A 659 -23.58 -20.29 -43.49
CA SER A 659 -22.74 -19.95 -44.65
C SER A 659 -21.32 -19.58 -44.20
N SER A 660 -20.41 -19.37 -45.15
CA SER A 660 -19.03 -19.00 -44.86
C SER A 660 -18.43 -18.20 -46.00
N ARG A 661 -17.78 -17.09 -45.67
CA ARG A 661 -16.88 -16.35 -46.57
C ARG A 661 -15.49 -16.95 -46.58
N VAL A 662 -15.12 -17.60 -45.49
CA VAL A 662 -13.84 -18.29 -45.35
C VAL A 662 -13.97 -19.71 -45.95
N PRO A 663 -12.99 -20.19 -46.74
CA PRO A 663 -12.96 -21.60 -47.15
C PRO A 663 -12.98 -22.54 -45.94
N LYS A 664 -13.83 -23.58 -45.97
CA LYS A 664 -14.00 -24.51 -44.83
C LYS A 664 -12.97 -25.65 -44.79
N ASN A 665 -12.06 -25.73 -45.75
CA ASN A 665 -11.02 -26.76 -45.84
C ASN A 665 -9.83 -26.42 -44.93
N MET A 666 -10.07 -26.33 -43.63
CA MET A 666 -9.07 -25.94 -42.62
C MET A 666 -8.26 -27.12 -42.05
N SER A 667 -8.22 -28.24 -42.77
CA SER A 667 -7.39 -29.38 -42.37
C SER A 667 -5.92 -29.00 -42.46
N GLU A 668 -5.16 -29.34 -41.44
CA GLU A 668 -3.72 -29.13 -41.43
C GLU A 668 -3.02 -30.23 -42.24
N ASP A 669 -2.34 -29.84 -43.32
CA ASP A 669 -1.52 -30.73 -44.15
C ASP A 669 -0.02 -30.44 -43.92
N HIS A 670 0.40 -30.51 -42.65
CA HIS A 670 1.77 -30.18 -42.27
C HIS A 670 2.70 -31.35 -42.58
N LEU A 671 3.73 -31.13 -43.41
CA LEU A 671 4.79 -32.11 -43.69
C LEU A 671 5.66 -32.42 -42.46
N LEU A 672 5.69 -31.54 -41.46
CA LEU A 672 6.43 -31.67 -40.21
C LEU A 672 5.48 -31.65 -39.01
N PRO A 673 5.83 -32.30 -37.89
CA PRO A 673 5.05 -32.20 -36.65
C PRO A 673 4.86 -30.74 -36.23
N ARG A 674 3.67 -30.39 -35.73
CA ARG A 674 3.40 -29.06 -35.17
C ARG A 674 4.42 -28.74 -34.09
N LEU A 675 4.96 -27.53 -34.12
CA LEU A 675 5.75 -26.98 -33.03
C LEU A 675 4.80 -26.44 -31.96
N GLU A 676 4.23 -27.35 -31.16
CA GLU A 676 3.32 -26.98 -30.07
C GLU A 676 4.12 -26.35 -28.92
N THR A 677 4.09 -25.03 -28.83
CA THR A 677 4.75 -24.27 -27.75
C THR A 677 3.83 -23.20 -27.19
N GLY A 678 3.86 -23.00 -25.87
CA GLY A 678 3.16 -21.89 -25.21
C GLY A 678 1.68 -22.15 -24.87
N PHE A 679 0.99 -21.07 -24.50
CA PHE A 679 -0.44 -21.05 -24.20
C PHE A 679 -1.23 -21.35 -25.50
N MET A 680 -2.19 -22.29 -25.46
CA MET A 680 -3.01 -22.73 -26.61
C MET A 680 -2.30 -23.52 -27.72
N GLY A 681 -1.15 -24.14 -27.46
CA GLY A 681 -0.40 -24.93 -28.46
C GLY A 681 -1.13 -26.12 -29.10
N GLY A 682 -2.26 -26.57 -28.53
CA GLY A 682 -3.08 -27.67 -29.05
C GLY A 682 -4.30 -27.24 -29.88
N THR A 683 -4.56 -25.94 -30.04
CA THR A 683 -5.75 -25.47 -30.76
C THR A 683 -5.59 -25.67 -32.27
N LEU A 684 -6.64 -26.15 -32.93
CA LEU A 684 -6.69 -26.36 -34.37
C LEU A 684 -7.40 -25.21 -35.08
N ALA A 685 -7.12 -25.05 -36.38
CA ALA A 685 -7.80 -24.05 -37.19
C ALA A 685 -9.32 -24.35 -37.30
N PRO A 686 -10.19 -23.31 -37.30
CA PRO A 686 -9.84 -21.92 -37.07
C PRO A 686 -9.71 -21.64 -35.56
N GLY A 687 -8.52 -21.23 -35.13
CA GLY A 687 -8.36 -20.53 -33.86
C GLY A 687 -8.78 -19.09 -34.07
N GLY A 688 -9.59 -18.55 -33.16
CA GLY A 688 -10.12 -17.19 -33.20
C GLY A 688 -11.01 -16.94 -34.43
N TRP A 689 -12.15 -16.28 -34.24
CA TRP A 689 -13.11 -16.10 -35.31
C TRP A 689 -14.05 -14.93 -35.12
N ILE A 690 -14.47 -14.42 -36.27
CA ILE A 690 -15.53 -13.45 -36.42
C ILE A 690 -16.66 -14.09 -37.24
N ALA A 691 -17.88 -14.04 -36.72
CA ALA A 691 -19.07 -14.50 -37.43
C ALA A 691 -20.14 -13.41 -37.46
N ARG A 692 -20.79 -13.25 -38.62
CA ARG A 692 -21.94 -12.37 -38.76
C ARG A 692 -23.22 -13.11 -38.41
N THR A 693 -24.12 -12.48 -37.67
CA THR A 693 -25.46 -13.02 -37.40
C THR A 693 -26.56 -11.97 -37.47
N ASP A 694 -27.81 -12.40 -37.71
CA ASP A 694 -28.97 -11.52 -37.60
C ASP A 694 -29.29 -11.19 -36.12
N PRO A 695 -30.14 -10.19 -35.83
CA PRO A 695 -30.44 -9.76 -34.46
C PRO A 695 -31.05 -10.83 -33.54
N ASN A 696 -31.59 -11.91 -34.10
CA ASN A 696 -32.15 -13.04 -33.36
C ASN A 696 -31.19 -14.24 -33.25
N GLY A 697 -29.99 -14.15 -33.83
CA GLY A 697 -29.00 -15.22 -33.75
C GLY A 697 -29.36 -16.47 -34.55
N GLU A 698 -30.16 -16.36 -35.62
CA GLU A 698 -30.71 -17.51 -36.35
C GLU A 698 -29.87 -17.91 -37.57
N GLN A 699 -29.29 -16.93 -38.26
CA GLN A 699 -28.44 -17.06 -39.43
C GLN A 699 -27.02 -16.65 -39.06
N TRP A 700 -26.05 -17.54 -39.27
CA TRP A 700 -24.65 -17.31 -38.97
C TRP A 700 -23.80 -17.50 -40.23
N GLU A 701 -22.97 -16.52 -40.53
CA GLU A 701 -22.00 -16.55 -41.63
C GLU A 701 -20.60 -16.46 -41.02
N PHE A 702 -19.76 -17.48 -41.23
CA PHE A 702 -18.35 -17.41 -40.83
C PHE A 702 -17.64 -16.38 -41.70
N PHE A 703 -17.19 -15.28 -41.09
CA PHE A 703 -16.76 -14.09 -41.81
C PHE A 703 -15.23 -14.02 -41.95
N ALA A 704 -14.51 -14.23 -40.84
CA ALA A 704 -13.05 -14.25 -40.78
C ALA A 704 -12.59 -15.15 -39.63
N GLY A 705 -11.39 -15.71 -39.70
CA GLY A 705 -10.79 -16.48 -38.60
C GLY A 705 -9.29 -16.66 -38.79
N GLY A 706 -8.65 -17.31 -37.82
CA GLY A 706 -7.18 -17.40 -37.75
C GLY A 706 -6.57 -16.39 -36.79
N PHE A 707 -7.34 -15.93 -35.80
CA PHE A 707 -6.91 -15.01 -34.75
C PHE A 707 -6.50 -15.77 -33.47
N ARG A 708 -5.82 -15.09 -32.56
CA ARG A 708 -5.48 -15.63 -31.23
C ARG A 708 -6.47 -15.16 -30.17
N ASN A 709 -6.53 -13.87 -29.96
CA ASN A 709 -7.34 -13.22 -28.93
C ASN A 709 -7.72 -11.79 -29.32
N GLU A 710 -8.55 -11.68 -30.35
CA GLU A 710 -9.14 -10.45 -30.80
C GLU A 710 -10.28 -10.03 -29.87
N PHE A 711 -9.99 -9.15 -28.90
CA PHE A 711 -10.94 -8.84 -27.82
C PHE A 711 -12.14 -7.99 -28.29
N ASP A 712 -11.95 -7.16 -29.31
CA ASP A 712 -12.98 -6.27 -29.84
C ASP A 712 -12.76 -6.00 -31.34
N ALA A 713 -13.78 -5.50 -32.03
CA ALA A 713 -13.70 -5.08 -33.42
C ALA A 713 -14.54 -3.84 -33.67
N ALA A 714 -14.19 -3.04 -34.67
CA ALA A 714 -14.97 -1.87 -35.04
C ALA A 714 -15.01 -1.69 -36.55
N PHE A 715 -16.03 -0.97 -37.00
CA PHE A 715 -16.16 -0.55 -38.39
C PHE A 715 -15.70 0.90 -38.54
N ASN A 716 -14.92 1.17 -39.59
CA ASN A 716 -14.62 2.55 -39.96
C ASN A 716 -15.80 3.19 -40.72
N ARG A 717 -15.65 4.48 -41.09
CA ARG A 717 -16.69 5.23 -41.80
C ARG A 717 -17.01 4.69 -43.20
N ASP A 718 -16.08 3.94 -43.79
CA ASP A 718 -16.23 3.32 -45.11
C ASP A 718 -16.84 1.91 -45.02
N GLY A 719 -17.13 1.44 -43.79
CA GLY A 719 -17.74 0.14 -43.53
C GLY A 719 -16.74 -1.02 -43.53
N GLU A 720 -15.45 -0.74 -43.43
CA GLU A 720 -14.41 -1.77 -43.30
C GLU A 720 -14.26 -2.20 -41.84
N LEU A 721 -14.19 -3.52 -41.63
CA LEU A 721 -14.01 -4.12 -40.31
C LEU A 721 -12.52 -4.15 -39.96
N PHE A 722 -12.16 -3.63 -38.79
CA PHE A 722 -10.82 -3.75 -38.21
C PHE A 722 -10.90 -4.29 -36.78
N THR A 723 -9.85 -5.00 -36.37
CA THR A 723 -9.71 -5.58 -35.03
C THR A 723 -8.23 -5.54 -34.64
N TYR A 724 -7.96 -5.72 -33.35
CA TYR A 724 -6.62 -5.88 -32.80
C TYR A 724 -6.51 -7.25 -32.15
N ASP A 725 -5.54 -8.04 -32.61
CA ASP A 725 -5.29 -9.39 -32.10
C ASP A 725 -4.05 -9.37 -31.20
N ALA A 726 -4.21 -9.77 -29.93
CA ALA A 726 -3.12 -9.74 -28.96
C ALA A 726 -2.17 -10.94 -29.17
N ASP A 727 -1.00 -10.66 -29.76
CA ASP A 727 0.02 -11.68 -30.05
C ASP A 727 1.03 -11.87 -28.90
N MET A 728 1.43 -13.12 -28.70
CA MET A 728 2.45 -13.67 -27.81
C MET A 728 2.42 -13.42 -26.29
N GLU A 729 1.94 -12.32 -25.69
CA GLU A 729 1.95 -12.08 -24.22
C GLU A 729 3.31 -12.32 -23.51
N TRP A 730 4.43 -11.92 -24.13
CA TRP A 730 5.77 -12.02 -23.51
C TRP A 730 6.31 -10.65 -23.07
N ASP A 731 5.41 -9.68 -22.99
CA ASP A 731 5.68 -8.25 -22.77
C ASP A 731 6.06 -7.92 -21.32
#